data_AF-A0A8S0WZN9-F1
#
_entry.id   AF-A0A8S0WZN9-F1
#
_cell.length_a   1.000
_cell.length_b   1.000
_cell.length_c   1.000
_cell.angle_alpha   90.00
_cell.angle_beta   90.00
_cell.angle_gamma   90.00
#
_symmetry.space_group_name_H-M   'P 1'
#
loop_
_entity.id
_entity.type
_entity.pdbx_description
1 polymer ?
#
loop_
_entity_poly.entity_id
_entity_poly.type
_entity_poly.pdbx_seq_one_letter_code
_entity_poly.pdbx_strand_id
1 'polypeptide(L)'
;MSSFCPVAQSTVTLSNSNQWNWDERYYLEDGDCVLLAENTLFKIPKALLVCLERLASNAPAFRAKFGHPNDAGSVARFSDESPLEFHDSTDDIRALCWALTAFPATIAAQCYPSTVQIGCIISIFHVGHKYRLDKFEKWAGDLLTIYSARNDCEKVFERCTIDQLKKVLFIASHSTSTPTLVADITSLWFAKLSMNPALSTKDALDFAERTNNRTIQGRIYYLEVERMLLPDCAWDSIPPIIRVTLPKNEFSDSQSLQLYRGFFLLSAYWEGLKTPGFLKDTTQGHQNTCLKNWHSMWEHRDMAVLAPLKRLRAFYSPKEADNTGIISSDCEFCAKHANHLHQQLLADFFLGPPTASGPGHCPVLKRHHNRQVLSIVFYKEFNMSEEPPAKRPRTSTAATSTTASSQRDWKRDEKYYQEEGDCVILVDKTLFKIPRILLTRASSVFQDMFTLPHDPGVDMESLQDGNPLRLHDSVEDFRALCWALTAFPAEISAQNDPSKVKIRRLVSLFHIANKYQFTEFETWAGDMLKQFSSLNIKYRPVFSQCTIEDLKRILLVGRTTSNNQLLANCARKWLDRLENDASLSTKEALDFAETISYRYFEGHIYYQEVKRMKVPLHTVDPTTIAFPQNGFSEAQTLRLYRGFWLLSAFWESLRKPPIQQNDQQDHKTNCLQEWQGMWSRDDQNNTLLDPLKILLTFSQSKDQALNRSRAGVCGCKFKQHADTIYRKLYAAMADYFLGPLHRPSAPPNV
;
A
#
# COMPACT_ATOMS: atom_id res chain seq x y z
N MET A 1 -6.75 10.58 -14.85
CA MET A 1 -7.99 9.95 -15.36
C MET A 1 -8.85 10.97 -16.14
N SER A 2 -8.28 11.73 -17.08
CA SER A 2 -9.00 12.82 -17.77
C SER A 2 -8.86 12.79 -19.29
N SER A 3 -8.70 11.62 -19.89
CA SER A 3 -8.68 11.46 -21.35
C SER A 3 -9.61 10.32 -21.78
N PHE A 4 -10.90 10.46 -21.46
CA PHE A 4 -11.95 9.79 -22.22
C PHE A 4 -12.69 10.89 -22.99
N CYS A 5 -12.83 10.69 -24.29
CA CYS A 5 -13.47 11.65 -25.19
C CYS A 5 -14.95 11.81 -24.77
N PRO A 6 -15.49 13.03 -24.63
CA PRO A 6 -16.91 13.20 -24.30
C PRO A 6 -17.75 12.69 -25.48
N VAL A 7 -18.49 11.61 -25.25
CA VAL A 7 -19.52 11.12 -26.17
C VAL A 7 -20.74 12.03 -26.04
N ALA A 8 -21.38 12.38 -27.15
CA ALA A 8 -22.59 13.20 -27.15
C ALA A 8 -23.69 12.56 -26.29
N GLN A 9 -24.44 13.38 -25.53
CA GLN A 9 -25.54 12.92 -24.68
C GLN A 9 -26.61 12.19 -25.51
N SER A 10 -26.55 10.87 -25.55
CA SER A 10 -27.57 10.04 -26.17
C SER A 10 -28.57 9.60 -25.09
N THR A 11 -29.70 10.30 -24.97
CA THR A 11 -30.86 9.81 -24.22
C THR A 11 -31.53 8.69 -25.01
N VAL A 12 -31.64 7.50 -24.42
CA VAL A 12 -32.37 6.38 -25.01
C VAL A 12 -33.82 6.46 -24.55
N THR A 13 -34.71 6.84 -25.45
CA THR A 13 -36.17 6.79 -25.24
C THR A 13 -36.71 5.48 -25.82
N LEU A 14 -36.94 4.49 -24.96
CA LEU A 14 -37.72 3.31 -25.35
C LEU A 14 -39.22 3.63 -25.29
N SER A 15 -40.01 2.89 -26.08
CA SER A 15 -41.43 3.16 -26.36
C SER A 15 -42.39 3.06 -25.16
N ASN A 16 -41.88 2.82 -23.94
CA ASN A 16 -42.65 2.74 -22.70
C ASN A 16 -42.02 3.62 -21.61
N SER A 17 -42.45 4.89 -21.53
CA SER A 17 -42.44 5.86 -20.41
C SER A 17 -41.22 6.08 -19.47
N ASN A 18 -40.18 5.25 -19.47
CA ASN A 18 -39.04 5.38 -18.57
C ASN A 18 -37.85 5.99 -19.31
N GLN A 19 -37.50 7.22 -18.95
CA GLN A 19 -36.29 7.89 -19.44
C GLN A 19 -35.09 7.40 -18.64
N TRP A 20 -34.21 6.63 -19.28
CA TRP A 20 -32.95 6.18 -18.69
C TRP A 20 -31.80 7.09 -19.10
N ASN A 21 -30.84 7.27 -18.19
CA ASN A 21 -29.62 8.05 -18.42
C ASN A 21 -28.41 7.11 -18.48
N TRP A 22 -27.52 7.29 -19.43
CA TRP A 22 -26.25 6.55 -19.43
C TRP A 22 -25.26 7.17 -18.45
N ASP A 23 -24.52 6.34 -17.71
CA ASP A 23 -23.32 6.82 -17.04
C ASP A 23 -22.18 6.95 -18.06
N GLU A 24 -21.89 8.19 -18.44
CA GLU A 24 -20.85 8.51 -19.44
C GLU A 24 -19.47 7.92 -19.11
N ARG A 25 -19.19 7.65 -17.82
CA ARG A 25 -17.90 7.06 -17.40
C ARG A 25 -17.82 5.56 -17.65
N TYR A 26 -18.97 4.89 -17.75
CA TYR A 26 -19.08 3.44 -17.88
C TYR A 26 -19.95 3.07 -19.09
N TYR A 27 -19.90 3.89 -20.13
CA TYR A 27 -20.38 3.53 -21.46
C TYR A 27 -19.20 3.04 -22.29
N LEU A 28 -19.00 1.73 -22.36
CA LEU A 28 -18.00 1.13 -23.23
C LEU A 28 -18.67 0.72 -24.54
N GLU A 29 -18.22 1.28 -25.66
CA GLU A 29 -18.81 1.01 -26.99
C GLU A 29 -18.80 -0.50 -27.31
N ASP A 30 -17.69 -1.17 -26.97
CA ASP A 30 -17.50 -2.61 -27.10
C ASP A 30 -18.14 -3.43 -25.96
N GLY A 31 -18.93 -2.79 -25.08
CA GLY A 31 -19.63 -3.47 -24.00
C GLY A 31 -20.82 -4.27 -24.52
N ASP A 32 -20.89 -5.54 -24.17
CA ASP A 32 -21.95 -6.49 -24.53
C ASP A 32 -22.87 -6.82 -23.35
N CYS A 33 -22.79 -6.08 -22.25
CA CYS A 33 -23.70 -6.19 -21.12
C CYS A 33 -24.14 -4.82 -20.62
N VAL A 34 -25.46 -4.65 -20.45
CA VAL A 34 -26.07 -3.43 -19.89
C VAL A 34 -26.58 -3.71 -18.49
N LEU A 35 -26.14 -2.92 -17.51
CA LEU A 35 -26.65 -2.93 -16.14
C LEU A 35 -27.55 -1.70 -15.93
N LEU A 36 -28.69 -1.87 -15.26
CA LEU A 36 -29.56 -0.77 -14.84
C LEU A 36 -29.54 -0.66 -13.33
N ALA A 37 -29.24 0.52 -12.80
CA ALA A 37 -29.36 0.83 -11.37
C ALA A 37 -30.12 2.14 -11.21
N GLU A 38 -31.23 2.11 -10.46
CA GLU A 38 -32.19 3.23 -10.39
C GLU A 38 -32.67 3.62 -11.80
N ASN A 39 -32.21 4.76 -12.33
CA ASN A 39 -32.50 5.22 -13.70
C ASN A 39 -31.22 5.40 -14.53
N THR A 40 -30.12 4.75 -14.12
CA THR A 40 -28.81 4.89 -14.75
C THR A 40 -28.38 3.58 -15.40
N LEU A 41 -28.02 3.63 -16.68
CA LEU A 41 -27.48 2.50 -17.45
C LEU A 41 -25.95 2.51 -17.47
N PHE A 42 -25.37 1.32 -17.37
CA PHE A 42 -23.93 1.08 -17.45
C PHE A 42 -23.70 0.04 -18.56
N LYS A 43 -22.83 0.32 -19.52
CA LYS A 43 -22.46 -0.61 -20.60
C LYS A 43 -21.05 -1.12 -20.38
N ILE A 44 -20.92 -2.37 -19.95
CA ILE A 44 -19.62 -2.99 -19.61
C ILE A 44 -19.41 -4.28 -20.40
N PRO A 45 -18.16 -4.66 -20.71
CA PRO A 45 -17.85 -5.94 -21.29
C PRO A 45 -18.21 -7.09 -20.35
N LYS A 46 -18.96 -8.07 -20.86
CA LYS A 46 -19.31 -9.33 -20.21
C LYS A 46 -18.08 -10.09 -19.74
N ALA A 47 -16.96 -9.98 -20.45
CA ALA A 47 -15.68 -10.55 -20.01
C ALA A 47 -15.27 -10.08 -18.60
N LEU A 48 -15.60 -8.83 -18.22
CA LEU A 48 -15.34 -8.31 -16.87
C LEU A 48 -16.30 -8.92 -15.84
N LEU A 49 -17.53 -9.22 -16.24
CA LEU A 49 -18.51 -9.94 -15.41
C LEU A 49 -18.16 -11.43 -15.26
N VAL A 50 -17.59 -12.05 -16.28
CA VAL A 50 -17.05 -13.43 -16.18
C VAL A 50 -15.89 -13.47 -15.19
N CYS A 51 -15.04 -12.42 -15.18
CA CYS A 51 -14.03 -12.26 -14.13
C CYS A 51 -14.65 -12.16 -12.73
N LEU A 52 -15.81 -11.51 -12.59
CA LEU A 52 -16.60 -11.55 -11.36
C LEU A 52 -17.15 -12.94 -11.05
N GLU A 53 -17.64 -13.68 -12.05
CA GLU A 53 -18.20 -15.00 -11.82
C GLU A 53 -17.15 -15.97 -11.24
N ARG A 54 -15.90 -15.88 -11.71
CA ARG A 54 -14.78 -16.64 -11.13
C ARG A 54 -14.49 -16.29 -9.67
N LEU A 55 -14.85 -15.08 -9.23
CA LEU A 55 -14.80 -14.68 -7.82
C LEU A 55 -16.01 -15.15 -7.04
N ALA A 56 -17.17 -15.07 -7.70
CA ALA A 56 -18.47 -15.50 -7.25
C ALA A 56 -18.66 -17.01 -7.36
N SER A 57 -17.59 -17.81 -7.37
CA SER A 57 -17.70 -19.28 -7.37
C SER A 57 -18.56 -19.79 -6.20
N ASN A 58 -18.69 -18.96 -5.15
CA ASN A 58 -19.54 -19.17 -3.97
C ASN A 58 -20.73 -18.19 -3.84
N ALA A 59 -21.05 -17.38 -4.86
CA ALA A 59 -22.15 -16.41 -4.82
C ALA A 59 -23.34 -16.86 -5.69
N PRO A 60 -24.19 -17.77 -5.18
CA PRO A 60 -25.34 -18.30 -5.92
C PRO A 60 -26.33 -17.21 -6.32
N ALA A 61 -26.45 -16.13 -5.54
CA ALA A 61 -27.32 -14.99 -5.87
C ALA A 61 -26.85 -14.24 -7.13
N PHE A 62 -25.53 -14.11 -7.31
CA PHE A 62 -24.95 -13.50 -8.49
C PHE A 62 -25.16 -14.44 -9.69
N ARG A 63 -24.77 -15.71 -9.59
CA ARG A 63 -24.98 -16.70 -10.66
C ARG A 63 -26.45 -16.85 -11.08
N ALA A 64 -27.38 -16.83 -10.14
CA ALA A 64 -28.81 -16.92 -10.44
C ALA A 64 -29.31 -15.75 -11.31
N LYS A 65 -28.70 -14.56 -11.18
CA LYS A 65 -29.03 -13.40 -12.02
C LYS A 65 -28.38 -13.43 -13.40
N PHE A 66 -27.15 -13.94 -13.51
CA PHE A 66 -26.40 -13.91 -14.77
C PHE A 66 -26.59 -15.16 -15.66
N GLY A 67 -27.15 -16.24 -15.11
CA GLY A 67 -27.24 -17.53 -15.80
C GLY A 67 -25.87 -18.21 -15.93
N HIS A 68 -25.84 -19.49 -16.29
CA HIS A 68 -24.58 -20.15 -16.59
C HIS A 68 -24.02 -19.57 -17.90
N PRO A 69 -22.72 -19.19 -17.99
CA PRO A 69 -22.14 -18.60 -19.20
C PRO A 69 -22.25 -19.48 -20.46
N ASN A 70 -22.45 -20.79 -20.28
CA ASN A 70 -22.56 -21.79 -21.36
C ASN A 70 -24.00 -22.04 -21.83
N ASP A 71 -24.99 -21.42 -21.19
CA ASP A 71 -26.38 -21.59 -21.57
C ASP A 71 -26.68 -20.62 -22.72
N ALA A 72 -26.55 -21.10 -23.96
CA ALA A 72 -26.63 -20.28 -25.17
C ALA A 72 -27.94 -19.45 -25.29
N GLY A 73 -29.00 -19.87 -24.60
CA GLY A 73 -30.27 -19.13 -24.50
C GLY A 73 -30.30 -17.98 -23.49
N SER A 74 -29.32 -17.87 -22.58
CA SER A 74 -29.21 -16.76 -21.62
C SER A 74 -28.46 -15.56 -22.20
N VAL A 75 -27.59 -15.79 -23.18
CA VAL A 75 -26.68 -14.79 -23.77
C VAL A 75 -27.44 -13.68 -24.51
N ALA A 76 -28.59 -13.98 -25.10
CA ALA A 76 -29.42 -13.01 -25.81
C ALA A 76 -30.19 -12.03 -24.90
N ARG A 77 -30.08 -12.14 -23.57
CA ARG A 77 -30.94 -11.41 -22.62
C ARG A 77 -30.39 -10.08 -22.09
N PHE A 78 -29.21 -9.65 -22.49
CA PHE A 78 -28.55 -8.45 -21.94
C PHE A 78 -28.27 -7.39 -23.00
N SER A 79 -29.24 -7.14 -23.90
CA SER A 79 -29.20 -6.05 -24.86
C SER A 79 -29.65 -4.72 -24.23
N ASP A 80 -29.50 -3.62 -24.96
CA ASP A 80 -30.05 -2.30 -24.59
C ASP A 80 -31.57 -2.35 -24.32
N GLU A 81 -32.27 -3.37 -24.84
CA GLU A 81 -33.70 -3.58 -24.66
C GLU A 81 -34.07 -4.35 -23.37
N SER A 82 -33.09 -4.95 -22.70
CA SER A 82 -33.30 -5.76 -21.49
C SER A 82 -32.10 -5.65 -20.55
N PRO A 83 -31.87 -4.48 -19.93
CA PRO A 83 -30.76 -4.30 -19.04
C PRO A 83 -30.92 -5.15 -17.76
N LEU A 84 -29.81 -5.58 -17.19
CA LEU A 84 -29.82 -6.32 -15.93
C LEU A 84 -30.09 -5.35 -14.77
N GLU A 85 -31.26 -5.49 -14.14
CA GLU A 85 -31.68 -4.60 -13.05
C GLU A 85 -31.01 -4.91 -11.71
N PHE A 86 -30.42 -3.87 -11.12
CA PHE A 86 -29.88 -3.83 -9.77
C PHE A 86 -30.75 -2.91 -8.91
N HIS A 87 -31.12 -3.40 -7.72
CA HIS A 87 -31.79 -2.59 -6.70
C HIS A 87 -30.79 -1.84 -5.80
N ASP A 88 -29.57 -1.62 -6.29
CA ASP A 88 -28.54 -0.87 -5.58
C ASP A 88 -28.52 0.58 -6.06
N SER A 89 -27.98 1.46 -5.23
CA SER A 89 -27.83 2.86 -5.62
C SER A 89 -26.90 2.98 -6.84
N THR A 90 -27.11 4.00 -7.66
CA THR A 90 -26.23 4.29 -8.81
C THR A 90 -24.75 4.35 -8.40
N ASP A 91 -24.43 4.91 -7.22
CA ASP A 91 -23.05 4.97 -6.70
C ASP A 91 -22.44 3.60 -6.38
N ASP A 92 -23.25 2.64 -5.93
CA ASP A 92 -22.80 1.29 -5.59
C ASP A 92 -22.42 0.53 -6.85
N ILE A 93 -23.28 0.58 -7.88
CA ILE A 93 -23.00 -0.04 -9.18
C ILE A 93 -21.86 0.68 -9.90
N ARG A 94 -21.78 2.01 -9.79
CA ARG A 94 -20.64 2.79 -10.28
C ARG A 94 -19.33 2.35 -9.63
N ALA A 95 -19.32 2.12 -8.33
CA ALA A 95 -18.14 1.67 -7.60
C ALA A 95 -17.78 0.22 -7.94
N LEU A 96 -18.78 -0.64 -8.19
CA LEU A 96 -18.55 -1.98 -8.74
C LEU A 96 -17.91 -1.91 -10.12
N CYS A 97 -18.52 -1.18 -11.06
CA CYS A 97 -17.99 -0.97 -12.41
C CYS A 97 -16.57 -0.40 -12.35
N TRP A 98 -16.31 0.57 -11.47
CA TRP A 98 -14.96 1.06 -11.19
C TRP A 98 -14.04 -0.08 -10.76
N ALA A 99 -14.43 -0.90 -9.79
CA ALA A 99 -13.57 -1.97 -9.27
C ALA A 99 -13.25 -3.06 -10.30
N LEU A 100 -14.14 -3.27 -11.29
CA LEU A 100 -13.94 -4.19 -12.40
C LEU A 100 -13.08 -3.60 -13.51
N THR A 101 -13.21 -2.30 -13.73
CA THR A 101 -12.56 -1.62 -14.84
C THR A 101 -11.25 -0.96 -14.44
N ALA A 102 -11.07 -0.62 -13.16
CA ALA A 102 -9.91 0.10 -12.67
C ALA A 102 -8.65 -0.73 -12.83
N PHE A 103 -7.62 -0.09 -13.36
CA PHE A 103 -6.32 -0.69 -13.49
C PHE A 103 -5.67 -0.88 -12.11
N PRO A 104 -4.84 -1.92 -11.93
CA PRO A 104 -3.91 -2.06 -10.81
C PRO A 104 -3.26 -0.78 -10.32
N ALA A 105 -2.82 0.13 -11.21
CA ALA A 105 -2.24 1.42 -10.83
C ALA A 105 -3.25 2.31 -10.10
N THR A 106 -4.48 2.40 -10.62
CA THR A 106 -5.56 3.17 -10.03
C THR A 106 -5.97 2.56 -8.68
N ILE A 107 -6.07 1.23 -8.59
CA ILE A 107 -6.35 0.51 -7.35
C ILE A 107 -5.23 0.72 -6.32
N ALA A 108 -3.96 0.65 -6.73
CA ALA A 108 -2.82 0.89 -5.86
C ALA A 108 -2.75 2.35 -5.41
N ALA A 109 -3.12 3.30 -6.27
CA ALA A 109 -3.25 4.71 -5.90
C ALA A 109 -4.30 4.91 -4.80
N GLN A 110 -5.35 4.09 -4.75
CA GLN A 110 -6.33 4.07 -3.65
C GLN A 110 -5.79 3.50 -2.33
N CYS A 111 -4.50 3.12 -2.26
CA CYS A 111 -3.83 2.78 -0.99
C CYS A 111 -3.12 3.99 -0.35
N TYR A 112 -3.05 5.14 -1.05
CA TYR A 112 -2.48 6.38 -0.53
C TYR A 112 -3.57 7.31 0.01
N PRO A 113 -3.37 8.01 1.15
CA PRO A 113 -4.38 8.88 1.75
C PRO A 113 -4.81 10.06 0.89
N SER A 114 -3.91 10.62 0.08
CA SER A 114 -4.19 11.83 -0.71
C SER A 114 -5.12 11.60 -1.90
N THR A 115 -5.18 10.38 -2.41
CA THR A 115 -5.89 10.00 -3.64
C THR A 115 -7.10 9.11 -3.37
N VAL A 116 -7.35 8.78 -2.09
CA VAL A 116 -8.40 7.83 -1.73
C VAL A 116 -9.80 8.41 -1.91
N GLN A 117 -10.63 7.73 -2.68
CA GLN A 117 -12.06 7.95 -2.80
C GLN A 117 -12.77 6.99 -1.84
N ILE A 118 -12.75 7.35 -0.55
CA ILE A 118 -13.29 6.50 0.52
C ILE A 118 -14.75 6.06 0.26
N GLY A 119 -15.57 6.93 -0.34
CA GLY A 119 -16.94 6.62 -0.73
C GLY A 119 -17.04 5.46 -1.74
N CYS A 120 -16.10 5.37 -2.69
CA CYS A 120 -16.03 4.24 -3.62
C CYS A 120 -15.64 2.96 -2.89
N ILE A 121 -14.67 3.01 -1.97
CA ILE A 121 -14.26 1.82 -1.19
C ILE A 121 -15.43 1.30 -0.34
N ILE A 122 -16.17 2.19 0.31
CA ILE A 122 -17.37 1.85 1.10
C ILE A 122 -18.43 1.19 0.21
N SER A 123 -18.66 1.75 -0.97
CA SER A 123 -19.62 1.22 -1.93
C SER A 123 -19.21 -0.18 -2.43
N ILE A 124 -17.92 -0.40 -2.67
CA ILE A 124 -17.38 -1.73 -3.02
C ILE A 124 -17.51 -2.71 -1.84
N PHE A 125 -17.28 -2.26 -0.61
CA PHE A 125 -17.49 -3.09 0.58
C PHE A 125 -18.96 -3.53 0.69
N HIS A 126 -19.89 -2.61 0.44
CA HIS A 126 -21.33 -2.87 0.44
C HIS A 126 -21.77 -3.85 -0.64
N VAL A 127 -21.41 -3.59 -1.89
CA VAL A 127 -21.72 -4.48 -3.02
C VAL A 127 -21.04 -5.84 -2.80
N GLY A 128 -19.79 -5.83 -2.33
CA GLY A 128 -19.04 -7.04 -2.02
C GLY A 128 -19.78 -7.93 -1.04
N HIS A 129 -20.26 -7.36 0.06
CA HIS A 129 -21.03 -8.10 1.05
C HIS A 129 -22.40 -8.57 0.52
N LYS A 130 -23.17 -7.66 -0.10
CA LYS A 130 -24.51 -7.93 -0.62
C LYS A 130 -24.52 -9.08 -1.63
N TYR A 131 -23.53 -9.09 -2.51
CA TYR A 131 -23.40 -10.08 -3.59
C TYR A 131 -22.45 -11.24 -3.26
N ARG A 132 -21.98 -11.35 -2.00
CA ARG A 132 -21.04 -12.42 -1.55
C ARG A 132 -19.78 -12.49 -2.41
N LEU A 133 -19.23 -11.34 -2.79
CA LEU A 133 -17.96 -11.21 -3.48
C LEU A 133 -16.84 -11.13 -2.45
N ASP A 134 -16.54 -12.24 -1.78
CA ASP A 134 -15.67 -12.31 -0.60
C ASP A 134 -14.31 -11.61 -0.80
N LYS A 135 -13.73 -11.68 -2.00
CA LYS A 135 -12.45 -11.01 -2.29
C LYS A 135 -12.57 -9.48 -2.34
N PHE A 136 -13.67 -8.95 -2.85
CA PHE A 136 -13.94 -7.51 -2.87
C PHE A 136 -14.31 -7.01 -1.47
N GLU A 137 -15.18 -7.74 -0.76
CA GLU A 137 -15.51 -7.44 0.64
C GLU A 137 -14.24 -7.39 1.49
N LYS A 138 -13.41 -8.44 1.43
CA LYS A 138 -12.16 -8.50 2.17
C LYS A 138 -11.20 -7.38 1.79
N TRP A 139 -10.98 -7.14 0.49
CA TRP A 139 -10.08 -6.07 0.04
C TRP A 139 -10.53 -4.68 0.52
N ALA A 140 -11.81 -4.36 0.35
CA ALA A 140 -12.35 -3.08 0.77
C ALA A 140 -12.34 -2.96 2.30
N GLY A 141 -12.66 -4.02 3.02
CA GLY A 141 -12.59 -4.08 4.48
C GLY A 141 -11.16 -3.91 5.03
N ASP A 142 -10.18 -4.57 4.41
CA ASP A 142 -8.76 -4.43 4.75
C ASP A 142 -8.29 -2.97 4.52
N LEU A 143 -8.67 -2.36 3.40
CA LEU A 143 -8.36 -0.94 3.13
C LEU A 143 -9.01 -0.02 4.15
N LEU A 144 -10.30 -0.19 4.43
CA LEU A 144 -11.01 0.61 5.42
C LEU A 144 -10.35 0.49 6.80
N THR A 145 -9.89 -0.71 7.17
CA THR A 145 -9.17 -0.95 8.43
C THR A 145 -7.80 -0.26 8.45
N ILE A 146 -7.06 -0.29 7.34
CA ILE A 146 -5.78 0.43 7.21
C ILE A 146 -6.01 1.94 7.36
N TYR A 147 -7.05 2.48 6.73
CA TYR A 147 -7.35 3.90 6.80
C TYR A 147 -7.89 4.33 8.16
N SER A 148 -8.66 3.49 8.84
CA SER A 148 -9.20 3.78 10.16
C SER A 148 -8.10 3.81 11.23
N ALA A 149 -7.06 2.98 11.09
CA ALA A 149 -5.93 2.90 12.01
C ALA A 149 -4.90 4.03 11.86
N ARG A 150 -4.98 4.87 10.81
CA ARG A 150 -4.02 5.96 10.59
C ARG A 150 -4.35 7.19 11.44
N ASN A 151 -3.30 7.93 11.84
CA ASN A 151 -3.43 9.18 12.59
C ASN A 151 -4.18 10.31 11.85
N ASP A 152 -4.37 10.19 10.54
CA ASP A 152 -5.09 11.14 9.69
C ASP A 152 -6.48 10.63 9.26
N CYS A 153 -7.00 9.58 9.91
CA CYS A 153 -8.29 8.97 9.57
C CYS A 153 -9.44 9.98 9.58
N GLU A 154 -9.45 10.94 10.51
CA GLU A 154 -10.47 11.99 10.58
C GLU A 154 -10.61 12.74 9.25
N LYS A 155 -9.50 13.15 8.61
CA LYS A 155 -9.52 13.86 7.32
C LYS A 155 -10.00 13.00 6.16
N VAL A 156 -9.68 11.70 6.20
CA VAL A 156 -10.09 10.75 5.17
C VAL A 156 -11.60 10.52 5.24
N PHE A 157 -12.13 10.30 6.44
CA PHE A 157 -13.55 10.02 6.67
C PHE A 157 -14.43 11.27 6.80
N GLU A 158 -13.85 12.46 6.93
CA GLU A 158 -14.59 13.73 6.92
C GLU A 158 -15.45 13.87 5.66
N ARG A 159 -15.01 13.31 4.54
CA ARG A 159 -15.73 13.30 3.26
C ARG A 159 -16.85 12.26 3.15
N CYS A 160 -16.94 11.30 4.08
CA CYS A 160 -17.98 10.27 4.04
C CYS A 160 -19.36 10.82 4.43
N THR A 161 -20.42 10.47 3.72
CA THR A 161 -21.78 10.75 4.19
C THR A 161 -22.13 9.85 5.37
N ILE A 162 -23.16 10.21 6.16
CA ILE A 162 -23.63 9.36 7.25
C ILE A 162 -24.15 8.03 6.71
N ASP A 163 -24.83 8.04 5.57
CA ASP A 163 -25.35 6.81 4.98
C ASP A 163 -24.21 5.89 4.53
N GLN A 164 -23.09 6.42 4.07
CA GLN A 164 -21.88 5.64 3.82
C GLN A 164 -21.34 5.02 5.12
N LEU A 165 -21.27 5.77 6.23
CA LEU A 165 -20.84 5.22 7.52
C LEU A 165 -21.81 4.15 8.05
N LYS A 166 -23.12 4.36 7.89
CA LYS A 166 -24.16 3.37 8.22
C LYS A 166 -23.98 2.09 7.42
N LYS A 167 -23.74 2.18 6.10
CA LYS A 167 -23.44 1.02 5.25
C LYS A 167 -22.24 0.23 5.82
N VAL A 168 -21.12 0.90 6.09
CA VAL A 168 -19.91 0.24 6.64
C VAL A 168 -20.19 -0.45 7.97
N LEU A 169 -20.87 0.23 8.90
CA LEU A 169 -21.15 -0.33 10.22
C LEU A 169 -22.11 -1.52 10.16
N PHE A 170 -23.13 -1.44 9.30
CA PHE A 170 -24.05 -2.55 9.08
C PHE A 170 -23.30 -3.78 8.57
N ILE A 171 -22.43 -3.61 7.57
CA ILE A 171 -21.66 -4.74 7.02
C ILE A 171 -20.66 -5.26 8.04
N ALA A 172 -19.90 -4.37 8.68
CA ALA A 172 -18.85 -4.75 9.62
C ALA A 172 -19.40 -5.47 10.87
N SER A 173 -20.66 -5.20 11.28
CA SER A 173 -21.31 -5.93 12.37
C SER A 173 -21.75 -7.36 11.99
N HIS A 174 -21.91 -7.64 10.69
CA HIS A 174 -22.32 -8.95 10.17
C HIS A 174 -21.16 -9.72 9.52
N SER A 175 -20.06 -9.04 9.20
CA SER A 175 -18.87 -9.61 8.58
C SER A 175 -17.90 -10.14 9.63
N THR A 176 -17.49 -11.40 9.51
CA THR A 176 -16.49 -12.00 10.41
C THR A 176 -15.07 -11.52 10.13
N SER A 177 -14.82 -10.86 8.98
CA SER A 177 -13.46 -10.51 8.56
C SER A 177 -12.90 -9.23 9.19
N THR A 178 -13.74 -8.32 9.71
CA THR A 178 -13.29 -6.97 10.12
C THR A 178 -13.86 -6.48 11.46
N PRO A 179 -13.64 -7.19 12.59
CA PRO A 179 -14.19 -6.79 13.89
C PRO A 179 -13.63 -5.46 14.40
N THR A 180 -12.36 -5.14 14.09
CA THR A 180 -11.72 -3.88 14.48
C THR A 180 -12.35 -2.67 13.79
N LEU A 181 -12.86 -2.86 12.58
CA LEU A 181 -13.45 -1.79 11.78
C LEU A 181 -14.72 -1.21 12.44
N VAL A 182 -15.50 -2.03 13.14
CA VAL A 182 -16.70 -1.55 13.86
C VAL A 182 -16.34 -0.50 14.90
N ALA A 183 -15.31 -0.76 15.71
CA ALA A 183 -14.90 0.15 16.79
C ALA A 183 -14.36 1.50 16.26
N ASP A 184 -13.53 1.44 15.21
CA ASP A 184 -12.93 2.63 14.63
C ASP A 184 -13.97 3.51 13.91
N ILE A 185 -14.80 2.89 13.07
CA ILE A 185 -15.84 3.61 12.31
C ILE A 185 -16.92 4.15 13.26
N THR A 186 -17.24 3.42 14.33
CA THR A 186 -18.13 3.91 15.38
C THR A 186 -17.57 5.19 15.98
N SER A 187 -16.28 5.21 16.33
CA SER A 187 -15.64 6.41 16.90
C SER A 187 -15.62 7.60 15.93
N LEU A 188 -15.37 7.36 14.64
CA LEU A 188 -15.44 8.39 13.60
C LEU A 188 -16.85 8.94 13.42
N TRP A 189 -17.87 8.07 13.42
CA TRP A 189 -19.27 8.52 13.34
C TRP A 189 -19.64 9.40 14.53
N PHE A 190 -19.18 9.05 15.74
CA PHE A 190 -19.39 9.88 16.92
C PHE A 190 -18.72 11.24 16.85
N ALA A 191 -17.47 11.29 16.39
CA ALA A 191 -16.79 12.57 16.17
C ALA A 191 -17.61 13.46 15.22
N LYS A 192 -18.17 12.88 14.15
CA LYS A 192 -18.98 13.61 13.17
C LYS A 192 -20.33 14.09 13.73
N LEU A 193 -21.03 13.25 14.51
CA LEU A 193 -22.26 13.64 15.21
C LEU A 193 -22.03 14.73 16.25
N SER A 194 -20.86 14.72 16.91
CA SER A 194 -20.47 15.75 17.87
C SER A 194 -20.15 17.09 17.18
N MET A 195 -19.50 17.06 16.02
CA MET A 195 -19.11 18.27 15.28
C MET A 195 -20.26 18.91 14.48
N ASN A 196 -21.32 18.17 14.15
CA ASN A 196 -22.43 18.70 13.36
C ASN A 196 -23.78 18.48 14.07
N PRO A 197 -24.30 19.51 14.79
CA PRO A 197 -25.56 19.41 15.53
C PRO A 197 -26.79 19.23 14.64
N ALA A 198 -26.70 19.55 13.33
CA ALA A 198 -27.81 19.36 12.39
C ALA A 198 -28.07 17.87 12.06
N LEU A 199 -27.21 16.96 12.50
CA LEU A 199 -27.40 15.54 12.31
C LEU A 199 -28.33 14.97 13.38
N SER A 200 -29.42 14.35 12.92
CA SER A 200 -30.42 13.67 13.75
C SER A 200 -29.77 12.56 14.59
N THR A 201 -29.71 12.76 15.91
CA THR A 201 -29.29 11.72 16.87
C THR A 201 -30.28 10.57 16.90
N LYS A 202 -31.57 10.86 16.62
CA LYS A 202 -32.61 9.85 16.41
C LYS A 202 -32.26 8.89 15.28
N ASP A 203 -31.85 9.36 14.11
CA ASP A 203 -31.55 8.50 12.96
C ASP A 203 -30.37 7.55 13.25
N ALA A 204 -29.40 8.04 14.02
CA ALA A 204 -28.27 7.25 14.47
C ALA A 204 -28.72 6.20 15.50
N LEU A 205 -29.65 6.56 16.40
CA LEU A 205 -30.17 5.67 17.43
C LEU A 205 -31.04 4.55 16.84
N ASP A 206 -31.94 4.91 15.92
CA ASP A 206 -32.77 3.97 15.16
C ASP A 206 -31.89 3.01 14.35
N PHE A 207 -30.75 3.46 13.84
CA PHE A 207 -29.78 2.59 13.18
C PHE A 207 -29.09 1.65 14.18
N ALA A 208 -28.67 2.16 15.33
CA ALA A 208 -28.00 1.38 16.37
C ALA A 208 -28.93 0.30 16.95
N GLU A 209 -30.22 0.61 17.12
CA GLU A 209 -31.27 -0.35 17.49
C GLU A 209 -31.47 -1.43 16.42
N ARG A 210 -31.61 -1.03 15.15
CA ARG A 210 -31.75 -1.99 14.03
C ARG A 210 -30.56 -2.94 13.87
N THR A 211 -29.36 -2.46 14.16
CA THR A 211 -28.13 -3.27 14.10
C THR A 211 -27.78 -3.96 15.41
N ASN A 212 -28.58 -3.75 16.46
CA ASN A 212 -28.29 -4.21 17.82
C ASN A 212 -26.87 -3.81 18.29
N ASN A 213 -26.37 -2.66 17.84
CA ASN A 213 -25.04 -2.17 18.19
C ASN A 213 -25.09 -1.34 19.47
N ARG A 214 -24.91 -2.06 20.58
CA ARG A 214 -24.95 -1.50 21.93
C ARG A 214 -23.94 -0.37 22.16
N THR A 215 -22.75 -0.49 21.59
CA THR A 215 -21.70 0.54 21.74
C THR A 215 -22.12 1.86 21.09
N ILE A 216 -22.79 1.80 19.93
CA ILE A 216 -23.34 2.99 19.27
C ILE A 216 -24.49 3.57 20.08
N GLN A 217 -25.45 2.75 20.51
CA GLN A 217 -26.58 3.23 21.34
C GLN A 217 -26.10 4.00 22.57
N GLY A 218 -25.18 3.41 23.37
CA GLY A 218 -24.66 4.04 24.58
C GLY A 218 -23.95 5.37 24.33
N ARG A 219 -23.17 5.46 23.25
CA ARG A 219 -22.49 6.71 22.89
C ARG A 219 -23.44 7.78 22.31
N ILE A 220 -24.53 7.41 21.65
CA ILE A 220 -25.56 8.39 21.21
C ILE A 220 -26.29 8.96 22.40
N TYR A 221 -26.73 8.10 23.32
CA TYR A 221 -27.37 8.55 24.55
C TYR A 221 -26.47 9.47 25.37
N TYR A 222 -25.18 9.14 25.44
CA TYR A 222 -24.18 10.02 26.03
C TYR A 222 -24.13 11.40 25.35
N LEU A 223 -24.07 11.44 24.00
CA LEU A 223 -24.00 12.69 23.25
C LEU A 223 -25.26 13.54 23.44
N GLU A 224 -26.43 12.92 23.49
CA GLU A 224 -27.70 13.61 23.70
C GLU A 224 -27.82 14.15 25.13
N VAL A 225 -27.37 13.38 26.13
CA VAL A 225 -27.20 13.87 27.50
C VAL A 225 -26.22 15.05 27.54
N GLU A 226 -25.11 15.00 26.80
CA GLU A 226 -24.18 16.12 26.66
C GLU A 226 -24.85 17.36 26.05
N ARG A 227 -25.65 17.19 25.00
CA ARG A 227 -26.41 18.30 24.38
C ARG A 227 -27.42 18.92 25.34
N MET A 228 -28.13 18.10 26.14
CA MET A 228 -29.07 18.59 27.16
C MET A 228 -28.40 19.40 28.28
N LEU A 229 -27.10 19.22 28.49
CA LEU A 229 -26.34 19.80 29.60
C LEU A 229 -25.50 21.03 29.20
N LEU A 230 -25.52 21.45 27.92
CA LEU A 230 -24.82 22.64 27.43
C LEU A 230 -25.54 23.96 27.81
N PRO A 231 -24.82 25.10 27.93
CA PRO A 231 -25.00 26.06 29.03
C PRO A 231 -25.86 27.31 28.75
N ASP A 232 -26.69 27.36 27.70
CA ASP A 232 -27.46 28.58 27.41
C ASP A 232 -28.54 28.91 28.47
N CYS A 233 -28.64 28.12 29.54
CA CYS A 233 -29.44 28.42 30.71
C CYS A 233 -28.53 28.90 31.85
N ALA A 234 -28.72 30.13 32.32
CA ALA A 234 -28.10 30.62 33.54
C ALA A 234 -28.49 29.71 34.73
N TRP A 235 -27.56 28.83 35.13
CA TRP A 235 -27.78 27.79 36.14
C TRP A 235 -28.09 28.34 37.54
N ASP A 236 -27.80 29.62 37.80
CA ASP A 236 -27.99 30.25 39.10
C ASP A 236 -29.47 30.50 39.47
N SER A 237 -30.42 30.22 38.57
CA SER A 237 -31.85 30.57 38.76
C SER A 237 -32.84 29.40 38.81
N ILE A 238 -32.39 28.13 38.72
CA ILE A 238 -33.31 26.98 38.57
C ILE A 238 -33.30 26.07 39.83
N PRO A 239 -34.45 25.74 40.44
CA PRO A 239 -34.54 24.84 41.60
C PRO A 239 -34.07 23.40 41.31
N PRO A 240 -33.72 22.58 42.34
CA PRO A 240 -33.09 21.26 42.19
C PRO A 240 -33.99 20.14 41.61
N ILE A 241 -35.15 20.47 41.04
CA ILE A 241 -36.06 19.53 40.38
C ILE A 241 -36.15 19.95 38.92
N ILE A 242 -35.12 19.59 38.15
CA ILE A 242 -35.02 19.90 36.73
C ILE A 242 -36.08 19.07 35.99
N ARG A 243 -37.07 19.73 35.38
CA ARG A 243 -37.80 19.16 34.24
C ARG A 243 -36.80 19.15 33.07
N VAL A 244 -36.08 18.05 32.91
CA VAL A 244 -35.37 17.78 31.64
C VAL A 244 -36.47 17.57 30.61
N THR A 245 -36.87 18.65 29.95
CA THR A 245 -37.84 18.59 28.85
C THR A 245 -37.05 18.12 27.64
N LEU A 246 -37.07 16.81 27.38
CA LEU A 246 -36.62 16.27 26.11
C LEU A 246 -37.38 16.98 24.97
N PRO A 247 -36.79 17.14 23.78
CA PRO A 247 -37.56 17.46 22.59
C PRO A 247 -38.59 16.34 22.39
N LYS A 248 -39.81 16.55 22.89
CA LYS A 248 -40.89 15.54 22.99
C LYS A 248 -41.33 14.95 21.65
N ASN A 249 -40.81 15.48 20.54
CA ASN A 249 -41.22 15.11 19.18
C ASN A 249 -40.17 14.28 18.43
N GLU A 250 -38.98 14.04 19.00
CA GLU A 250 -37.89 13.37 18.27
C GLU A 250 -37.71 11.90 18.66
N PHE A 251 -37.78 11.53 19.93
CA PHE A 251 -37.52 10.15 20.39
C PHE A 251 -38.81 9.37 20.66
N SER A 252 -38.78 8.04 20.48
CA SER A 252 -39.87 7.18 20.96
C SER A 252 -39.96 7.19 22.49
N ASP A 253 -41.10 6.80 23.06
CA ASP A 253 -41.27 6.69 24.53
C ASP A 253 -40.22 5.75 25.15
N SER A 254 -39.88 4.66 24.45
CA SER A 254 -38.84 3.72 24.89
C SER A 254 -37.45 4.35 24.87
N GLN A 255 -37.10 5.06 23.79
CA GLN A 255 -35.82 5.77 23.68
C GLN A 255 -35.69 6.88 24.72
N SER A 256 -36.77 7.62 24.97
CA SER A 256 -36.84 8.65 26.01
C SER A 256 -36.63 8.05 27.40
N LEU A 257 -37.27 6.91 27.70
CA LEU A 257 -37.08 6.20 28.97
C LEU A 257 -35.64 5.70 29.14
N GLN A 258 -35.01 5.20 28.07
CA GLN A 258 -33.60 4.78 28.09
C GLN A 258 -32.65 5.97 28.28
N LEU A 259 -32.93 7.11 27.66
CA LEU A 259 -32.21 8.37 27.90
C LEU A 259 -32.29 8.79 29.37
N TYR A 260 -33.49 8.83 29.95
CA TYR A 260 -33.69 9.15 31.36
C TYR A 260 -32.96 8.17 32.28
N ARG A 261 -33.10 6.87 32.03
CA ARG A 261 -32.41 5.83 32.80
C ARG A 261 -30.90 6.01 32.72
N GLY A 262 -30.37 6.23 31.52
CA GLY A 262 -28.97 6.53 31.27
C GLY A 262 -28.50 7.75 32.06
N PHE A 263 -29.22 8.87 31.99
CA PHE A 263 -28.94 10.08 32.74
C PHE A 263 -28.89 9.85 34.26
N PHE A 264 -29.89 9.15 34.83
CA PHE A 264 -29.93 8.86 36.27
C PHE A 264 -28.80 7.91 36.69
N LEU A 265 -28.51 6.88 35.91
CA LEU A 265 -27.43 5.96 36.20
C LEU A 265 -26.06 6.62 36.08
N LEU A 266 -25.88 7.48 35.08
CA LEU A 266 -24.69 8.31 34.90
C LEU A 266 -24.50 9.20 36.13
N SER A 267 -25.56 9.89 36.56
CA SER A 267 -25.56 10.75 37.76
C SER A 267 -25.25 9.97 39.04
N ALA A 268 -25.83 8.79 39.24
CA ALA A 268 -25.60 7.95 40.41
C ALA A 268 -24.18 7.36 40.43
N TYR A 269 -23.67 6.94 39.28
CA TYR A 269 -22.29 6.47 39.15
C TYR A 269 -21.28 7.58 39.40
N TRP A 270 -21.57 8.80 38.97
CA TRP A 270 -20.76 9.99 39.22
C TRP A 270 -20.55 10.24 40.70
N GLU A 271 -21.61 10.14 41.50
CA GLU A 271 -21.51 10.25 42.96
C GLU A 271 -20.62 9.16 43.56
N GLY A 272 -20.61 7.95 42.96
CA GLY A 272 -19.72 6.86 43.35
C GLY A 272 -18.24 7.09 43.02
N LEU A 273 -17.93 7.76 41.89
CA LEU A 273 -16.55 8.03 41.46
C LEU A 273 -15.81 9.07 42.31
N LYS A 274 -16.54 9.89 43.08
CA LYS A 274 -15.94 10.82 44.05
C LYS A 274 -15.14 10.10 45.15
N THR A 275 -15.40 8.80 45.34
CA THR A 275 -14.70 7.93 46.29
C THR A 275 -13.96 6.80 45.55
N PRO A 276 -12.67 6.97 45.17
CA PRO A 276 -11.96 5.97 44.37
C PRO A 276 -11.60 4.74 45.21
N GLY A 277 -12.52 3.77 45.29
CA GLY A 277 -12.30 2.51 46.02
C GLY A 277 -11.18 1.63 45.46
N PHE A 278 -10.77 1.86 44.20
CA PHE A 278 -9.78 1.06 43.47
C PHE A 278 -8.31 1.41 43.79
N LEU A 279 -8.04 2.57 44.40
CA LEU A 279 -6.66 2.97 44.72
C LEU A 279 -6.07 2.21 45.91
N LYS A 280 -6.88 1.43 46.64
CA LYS A 280 -6.47 0.68 47.85
C LYS A 280 -5.40 -0.38 47.59
N ASP A 281 -5.19 -0.83 46.35
CA ASP A 281 -4.31 -1.95 45.99
C ASP A 281 -2.96 -1.54 45.35
N THR A 282 -2.62 -0.24 45.32
CA THR A 282 -1.34 0.26 44.76
C THR A 282 -0.31 0.63 45.83
N THR A 283 0.98 0.66 45.50
CA THR A 283 2.04 1.00 46.47
C THR A 283 1.87 2.41 47.03
N GLN A 284 2.10 2.58 48.34
CA GLN A 284 1.77 3.78 49.14
C GLN A 284 2.33 5.11 48.57
N GLY A 285 3.49 5.09 47.91
CA GLY A 285 4.07 6.28 47.27
C GLY A 285 3.36 6.72 45.98
N HIS A 286 2.87 5.75 45.18
CA HIS A 286 2.12 6.01 43.95
C HIS A 286 0.67 6.44 44.24
N GLN A 287 0.09 5.91 45.34
CA GLN A 287 -1.25 6.27 45.81
C GLN A 287 -1.38 7.77 46.04
N ASN A 288 -0.43 8.40 46.73
CA ASN A 288 -0.60 9.81 47.13
C ASN A 288 -0.57 10.79 45.96
N THR A 289 0.30 10.58 44.97
CA THR A 289 0.36 11.46 43.79
C THR A 289 -0.82 11.24 42.86
N CYS A 290 -1.19 9.99 42.58
CA CYS A 290 -2.33 9.70 41.71
C CYS A 290 -3.67 10.04 42.36
N LEU A 291 -3.82 9.83 43.68
CA LEU A 291 -5.01 10.21 44.44
C LEU A 291 -5.15 11.73 44.54
N LYS A 292 -4.05 12.47 44.72
CA LYS A 292 -4.06 13.94 44.66
C LYS A 292 -4.43 14.46 43.28
N ASN A 293 -3.86 13.90 42.21
CA ASN A 293 -4.23 14.28 40.85
C ASN A 293 -5.68 13.91 40.53
N TRP A 294 -6.16 12.75 41.00
CA TRP A 294 -7.55 12.34 40.89
C TRP A 294 -8.46 13.32 41.64
N HIS A 295 -8.20 13.63 42.91
CA HIS A 295 -9.02 14.59 43.68
C HIS A 295 -8.95 16.01 43.15
N SER A 296 -7.77 16.48 42.72
CA SER A 296 -7.61 17.80 42.10
C SER A 296 -8.43 17.94 40.81
N MET A 297 -8.60 16.85 40.05
CA MET A 297 -9.54 16.79 38.92
C MET A 297 -10.99 17.09 39.34
N TRP A 298 -11.36 16.85 40.59
CA TRP A 298 -12.72 17.02 41.14
C TRP A 298 -12.91 18.29 42.00
N GLU A 299 -11.84 18.96 42.45
CA GLU A 299 -11.92 20.14 43.34
C GLU A 299 -12.36 21.44 42.64
N HIS A 300 -12.22 21.54 41.31
CA HIS A 300 -12.72 22.68 40.56
C HIS A 300 -14.26 22.62 40.40
N ARG A 301 -14.94 23.44 41.20
CA ARG A 301 -16.41 23.56 41.41
C ARG A 301 -17.25 24.08 40.23
N ASP A 302 -16.79 23.96 38.98
CA ASP A 302 -17.68 24.25 37.86
C ASP A 302 -18.71 23.11 37.73
N MET A 303 -19.94 23.38 38.16
CA MET A 303 -21.09 22.46 38.25
C MET A 303 -21.64 22.01 36.88
N ALA A 304 -20.82 22.04 35.83
CA ALA A 304 -21.18 21.41 34.57
C ALA A 304 -20.98 19.91 34.70
N VAL A 305 -22.08 19.15 34.64
CA VAL A 305 -22.12 17.66 34.69
C VAL A 305 -21.14 17.00 33.70
N LEU A 306 -20.68 17.73 32.68
CA LEU A 306 -19.78 17.28 31.61
C LEU A 306 -18.28 17.53 31.86
N ALA A 307 -17.90 18.43 32.78
CA ALA A 307 -16.49 18.75 33.03
C ALA A 307 -15.66 17.50 33.41
N PRO A 308 -16.16 16.55 34.22
CA PRO A 308 -15.38 15.38 34.61
C PRO A 308 -15.10 14.36 33.49
N LEU A 309 -15.97 14.21 32.48
CA LEU A 309 -15.74 13.30 31.36
C LEU A 309 -14.72 13.84 30.38
N LYS A 310 -14.81 15.15 30.08
CA LYS A 310 -13.79 15.86 29.30
C LYS A 310 -12.44 15.76 30.02
N ARG A 311 -12.44 15.87 31.35
CA ARG A 311 -11.25 15.64 32.19
C ARG A 311 -10.77 14.18 32.16
N LEU A 312 -11.67 13.19 32.25
CA LEU A 312 -11.32 11.75 32.20
C LEU A 312 -10.75 11.36 30.83
N ARG A 313 -11.29 11.92 29.74
CA ARG A 313 -10.79 11.76 28.38
C ARG A 313 -9.46 12.47 28.16
N ALA A 314 -9.34 13.71 28.60
CA ALA A 314 -8.08 14.46 28.61
C ALA A 314 -6.99 13.76 29.46
N PHE A 315 -7.39 13.02 30.50
CA PHE A 315 -6.48 12.29 31.37
C PHE A 315 -5.73 11.14 30.65
N TYR A 316 -6.33 10.54 29.61
CA TYR A 316 -5.69 9.49 28.80
C TYR A 316 -5.41 9.89 27.34
N SER A 317 -5.81 11.09 26.92
CA SER A 317 -5.61 11.64 25.57
C SER A 317 -4.65 12.84 25.59
N PRO A 318 -3.40 12.68 25.11
CA PRO A 318 -2.39 13.75 25.15
C PRO A 318 -2.81 15.04 24.44
N LYS A 319 -3.55 14.93 23.33
CA LYS A 319 -4.01 16.08 22.53
C LYS A 319 -5.06 16.95 23.24
N GLU A 320 -5.80 16.39 24.21
CA GLU A 320 -6.86 17.11 24.94
C GLU A 320 -6.39 17.62 26.30
N ALA A 321 -5.31 17.05 26.86
CA ALA A 321 -4.66 17.55 28.07
C ALA A 321 -4.16 18.99 27.89
N ASP A 322 -3.54 19.29 26.73
CA ASP A 322 -3.01 20.62 26.40
C ASP A 322 -4.11 21.71 26.36
N ASN A 323 -5.35 21.34 26.01
CA ASN A 323 -6.48 22.27 25.91
C ASN A 323 -7.26 22.46 27.21
N THR A 324 -7.09 21.56 28.20
CA THR A 324 -7.89 21.55 29.44
C THR A 324 -7.11 22.00 30.67
N GLY A 325 -5.80 22.27 30.53
CA GLY A 325 -4.91 22.66 31.64
C GLY A 325 -4.64 21.52 32.63
N ILE A 326 -4.98 20.29 32.27
CA ILE A 326 -4.81 19.10 33.09
C ILE A 326 -3.45 18.49 32.81
N ILE A 327 -2.67 18.21 33.84
CA ILE A 327 -1.43 17.45 33.71
C ILE A 327 -1.80 16.02 33.31
N SER A 328 -1.51 15.63 32.06
CA SER A 328 -1.53 14.23 31.58
C SER A 328 -0.79 13.36 32.60
N SER A 329 -1.39 12.25 33.06
CA SER A 329 -0.67 11.38 33.99
C SER A 329 0.48 10.69 33.27
N ASP A 330 1.72 10.88 33.70
CA ASP A 330 2.87 10.05 33.29
C ASP A 330 2.71 8.55 33.67
N CYS A 331 1.60 8.21 34.33
CA CYS A 331 1.24 6.85 34.72
C CYS A 331 0.41 6.15 33.64
N GLU A 332 1.06 5.28 32.87
CA GLU A 332 0.42 4.42 31.87
C GLU A 332 -0.72 3.55 32.47
N PHE A 333 -0.60 3.14 33.74
CA PHE A 333 -1.63 2.37 34.44
C PHE A 333 -2.91 3.18 34.67
N CYS A 334 -2.79 4.41 35.17
CA CYS A 334 -3.94 5.28 35.40
C CYS A 334 -4.59 5.70 34.08
N ALA A 335 -3.82 5.96 33.03
CA ALA A 335 -4.34 6.24 31.69
C ALA A 335 -5.10 5.04 31.10
N LYS A 336 -4.55 3.81 31.19
CA LYS A 336 -5.24 2.59 30.77
C LYS A 336 -6.51 2.32 31.58
N HIS A 337 -6.47 2.53 32.89
CA HIS A 337 -7.63 2.34 33.76
C HIS A 337 -8.72 3.39 33.49
N ALA A 338 -8.35 4.66 33.31
CA ALA A 338 -9.28 5.72 32.94
C ALA A 338 -9.94 5.45 31.57
N ASN A 339 -9.17 4.99 30.58
CA ASN A 339 -9.73 4.57 29.29
C ASN A 339 -10.65 3.34 29.44
N HIS A 340 -10.24 2.32 30.21
CA HIS A 340 -11.07 1.15 30.47
C HIS A 340 -12.39 1.53 31.14
N LEU A 341 -12.34 2.37 32.18
CA LEU A 341 -13.50 2.90 32.87
C LEU A 341 -14.40 3.71 31.92
N HIS A 342 -13.80 4.55 31.06
CA HIS A 342 -14.51 5.30 30.04
C HIS A 342 -15.22 4.39 29.01
N GLN A 343 -14.57 3.32 28.54
CA GLN A 343 -15.21 2.37 27.61
C GLN A 343 -16.29 1.52 28.31
N GLN A 344 -16.05 1.09 29.55
CA GLN A 344 -17.02 0.34 30.34
C GLN A 344 -18.27 1.18 30.64
N LEU A 345 -18.07 2.47 30.95
CA LEU A 345 -19.14 3.45 31.14
C LEU A 345 -20.07 3.53 29.93
N LEU A 346 -19.49 3.55 28.72
CA LEU A 346 -20.25 3.63 27.47
C LEU A 346 -21.00 2.32 27.15
N ALA A 347 -20.50 1.17 27.60
CA ALA A 347 -21.08 -0.14 27.28
C ALA A 347 -22.16 -0.61 28.27
N ASP A 348 -21.94 -0.46 29.58
CA ASP A 348 -22.77 -1.11 30.62
C ASP A 348 -24.01 -0.31 31.01
N PHE A 349 -23.95 1.03 30.98
CA PHE A 349 -24.94 1.87 31.67
C PHE A 349 -26.23 2.12 30.90
N PHE A 350 -26.17 2.28 29.58
CA PHE A 350 -27.35 2.65 28.81
C PHE A 350 -28.25 1.45 28.47
N LEU A 351 -27.73 0.22 28.51
CA LEU A 351 -28.38 -0.93 27.87
C LEU A 351 -28.60 -2.12 28.80
N GLY A 352 -28.04 -2.07 30.01
CA GLY A 352 -28.09 -3.16 30.98
C GLY A 352 -27.29 -4.39 30.54
N PRO A 353 -27.04 -5.34 31.47
CA PRO A 353 -26.38 -6.60 31.13
C PRO A 353 -27.23 -7.34 30.08
N PRO A 354 -26.61 -8.09 29.14
CA PRO A 354 -27.36 -8.96 28.25
C PRO A 354 -28.20 -9.91 29.10
N THR A 355 -29.51 -9.84 28.95
CA THR A 355 -30.44 -10.67 29.72
C THR A 355 -30.17 -12.12 29.36
N ALA A 356 -29.46 -12.84 30.22
CA ALA A 356 -29.52 -14.29 30.24
C ALA A 356 -31.00 -14.64 30.53
N SER A 357 -31.64 -15.30 29.59
CA SER A 357 -33.02 -15.75 29.72
C SER A 357 -33.14 -16.73 30.89
N GLY A 358 -33.57 -16.24 32.04
CA GLY A 358 -33.90 -17.02 33.22
C GLY A 358 -34.43 -16.11 34.34
N PRO A 359 -35.60 -16.38 34.95
CA PRO A 359 -36.17 -15.49 35.94
C PRO A 359 -35.47 -15.67 37.29
N GLY A 360 -34.97 -14.55 37.81
CA GLY A 360 -34.69 -14.36 39.23
C GLY A 360 -33.31 -14.81 39.70
N HIS A 361 -32.38 -13.87 39.76
CA HIS A 361 -31.58 -13.53 40.95
C HIS A 361 -30.60 -12.40 40.58
N CYS A 362 -30.63 -11.31 41.35
CA CYS A 362 -29.70 -10.19 41.25
C CYS A 362 -28.34 -10.61 41.84
N PRO A 363 -27.20 -10.55 41.12
CA PRO A 363 -25.92 -10.86 41.72
C PRO A 363 -25.19 -9.60 42.18
N VAL A 364 -25.12 -9.47 43.50
CA VAL A 364 -24.09 -8.73 44.22
C VAL A 364 -22.71 -9.31 43.87
N LEU A 365 -21.79 -8.43 43.49
CA LEU A 365 -20.37 -8.70 43.19
C LEU A 365 -19.72 -9.63 44.23
N LYS A 366 -19.35 -10.84 43.81
CA LYS A 366 -18.40 -11.71 44.53
C LYS A 366 -17.09 -11.82 43.74
N ARG A 367 -16.00 -11.42 44.40
CA ARG A 367 -14.60 -11.63 43.99
C ARG A 367 -14.30 -13.14 43.93
N HIS A 368 -13.60 -13.59 42.90
CA HIS A 368 -12.93 -14.89 42.92
C HIS A 368 -11.51 -14.83 42.35
N HIS A 369 -10.64 -15.55 43.07
CA HIS A 369 -9.22 -15.75 42.86
C HIS A 369 -8.86 -16.67 41.68
N ASN A 370 -7.64 -16.44 41.19
CA ASN A 370 -6.81 -17.27 40.32
C ASN A 370 -6.79 -18.78 40.66
N ARG A 371 -6.85 -19.62 39.63
CA ARG A 371 -6.10 -20.89 39.57
C ARG A 371 -5.82 -21.35 38.13
N GLN A 372 -4.51 -21.38 37.83
CA GLN A 372 -3.72 -22.35 37.07
C GLN A 372 -4.35 -23.17 35.92
N VAL A 373 -3.70 -23.12 34.75
CA VAL A 373 -3.84 -24.08 33.64
C VAL A 373 -2.52 -24.84 33.50
N LEU A 374 -2.63 -26.18 33.53
CA LEU A 374 -1.59 -27.14 33.18
C LEU A 374 -1.61 -27.42 31.68
N SER A 375 -0.41 -27.64 31.14
CA SER A 375 -0.08 -28.21 29.84
C SER A 375 -0.74 -29.56 29.57
N ILE A 376 -1.00 -29.88 28.30
CA ILE A 376 -0.69 -31.20 27.70
C ILE A 376 -0.61 -31.03 26.17
N VAL A 377 0.50 -31.52 25.61
CA VAL A 377 0.78 -31.80 24.20
C VAL A 377 0.29 -33.22 23.93
N PHE A 378 -0.36 -33.49 22.79
CA PHE A 378 -0.19 -34.76 22.07
C PHE A 378 -0.52 -34.63 20.57
N TYR A 379 0.43 -35.12 19.78
CA TYR A 379 0.36 -35.42 18.35
C TYR A 379 -0.74 -36.45 18.03
N LYS A 380 -1.32 -36.35 16.83
CA LYS A 380 -1.73 -37.56 16.10
C LYS A 380 -1.68 -37.34 14.58
N GLU A 381 -0.75 -38.09 13.98
CA GLU A 381 -0.56 -38.33 12.56
C GLU A 381 -1.79 -39.00 11.94
N PHE A 382 -2.07 -38.68 10.67
CA PHE A 382 -2.93 -39.50 9.82
C PHE A 382 -2.20 -39.85 8.52
N ASN A 383 -2.04 -41.16 8.34
CA ASN A 383 -1.54 -41.88 7.19
C ASN A 383 -2.32 -41.54 5.91
N MET A 384 -1.60 -41.35 4.80
CA MET A 384 -2.11 -41.63 3.46
C MET A 384 -1.42 -42.91 2.95
N SER A 385 -2.23 -43.94 2.71
CA SER A 385 -1.84 -45.18 2.05
C SER A 385 -1.72 -44.95 0.55
N GLU A 386 -0.57 -45.25 -0.02
CA GLU A 386 -0.35 -45.43 -1.46
C GLU A 386 -0.83 -46.82 -1.89
N GLU A 387 -1.62 -46.88 -2.97
CA GLU A 387 -1.92 -48.11 -3.70
C GLU A 387 -1.16 -48.14 -5.05
N PRO A 388 -0.86 -49.34 -5.59
CA PRO A 388 0.27 -49.59 -6.49
C PRO A 388 -0.08 -49.54 -8.00
N PRO A 389 0.93 -49.53 -8.90
CA PRO A 389 0.70 -49.37 -10.34
C PRO A 389 0.43 -50.72 -11.05
N ALA A 390 -0.58 -50.75 -11.90
CA ALA A 390 -0.88 -51.88 -12.80
C ALA A 390 -0.25 -51.68 -14.21
N LYS A 391 0.25 -52.80 -14.77
CA LYS A 391 0.95 -52.93 -16.06
C LYS A 391 0.04 -53.48 -17.19
N ARG A 392 0.01 -52.80 -18.36
CA ARG A 392 0.07 -53.25 -19.80
C ARG A 392 -0.94 -54.32 -20.34
N PRO A 393 -1.10 -54.61 -21.68
CA PRO A 393 -0.75 -53.90 -22.95
C PRO A 393 -1.78 -53.98 -24.14
N ARG A 394 -1.41 -53.32 -25.27
CA ARG A 394 -1.52 -53.70 -26.72
C ARG A 394 -2.68 -53.22 -27.63
N THR A 395 -2.32 -52.25 -28.48
CA THR A 395 -2.31 -52.21 -29.97
C THR A 395 -3.42 -52.88 -30.78
N SER A 396 -4.12 -52.07 -31.59
CA SER A 396 -4.52 -52.45 -32.95
C SER A 396 -4.56 -51.23 -33.88
N THR A 397 -3.80 -51.35 -34.96
CA THR A 397 -3.57 -50.43 -36.06
C THR A 397 -4.74 -50.46 -37.05
N ALA A 398 -5.20 -49.30 -37.53
CA ALA A 398 -5.88 -49.18 -38.81
C ALA A 398 -5.56 -47.82 -39.44
N ALA A 399 -4.98 -47.87 -40.62
CA ALA A 399 -4.47 -46.74 -41.38
C ALA A 399 -5.57 -46.13 -42.26
N THR A 400 -5.75 -44.81 -42.19
CA THR A 400 -6.52 -44.04 -43.19
C THR A 400 -5.88 -42.67 -43.39
N SER A 401 -5.20 -42.53 -44.54
CA SER A 401 -4.83 -41.31 -45.27
C SER A 401 -4.47 -40.04 -44.49
N THR A 402 -3.17 -39.89 -44.22
CA THR A 402 -2.52 -38.69 -43.67
C THR A 402 -2.23 -37.67 -44.78
N THR A 403 -3.09 -36.66 -44.93
CA THR A 403 -2.64 -35.34 -45.37
C THR A 403 -1.86 -34.78 -44.20
N ALA A 404 -0.55 -34.56 -44.36
CA ALA A 404 0.36 -34.14 -43.30
C ALA A 404 0.02 -32.72 -42.80
N SER A 405 -1.00 -32.63 -41.94
CA SER A 405 -1.12 -31.59 -40.94
C SER A 405 0.11 -31.73 -40.05
N SER A 406 1.08 -30.84 -40.25
CA SER A 406 2.15 -30.64 -39.27
C SER A 406 1.47 -30.27 -37.95
N GLN A 407 1.24 -31.27 -37.09
CA GLN A 407 0.68 -31.11 -35.77
C GLN A 407 1.59 -30.11 -35.05
N ARG A 408 1.14 -28.86 -34.97
CA ARG A 408 1.93 -27.80 -34.37
C ARG A 408 1.99 -28.12 -32.88
N ASP A 409 3.19 -28.42 -32.39
CA ASP A 409 3.45 -28.82 -31.00
C ASP A 409 3.33 -27.60 -30.08
N TRP A 410 2.09 -27.15 -29.88
CA TRP A 410 1.72 -26.02 -29.04
C TRP A 410 1.04 -26.52 -27.77
N LYS A 411 1.44 -25.97 -26.62
CA LYS A 411 0.83 -26.25 -25.32
C LYS A 411 -0.10 -25.10 -24.93
N ARG A 412 -1.30 -25.39 -24.42
CA ARG A 412 -2.18 -24.37 -23.80
C ARG A 412 -1.66 -24.00 -22.41
N ASP A 413 -1.60 -22.71 -22.08
CA ASP A 413 -1.25 -22.26 -20.73
C ASP A 413 -2.31 -22.73 -19.72
N GLU A 414 -1.88 -23.38 -18.64
CA GLU A 414 -2.78 -23.99 -17.66
C GLU A 414 -3.69 -22.98 -16.95
N LYS A 415 -3.29 -21.71 -16.87
CA LYS A 415 -3.99 -20.68 -16.10
C LYS A 415 -4.65 -19.63 -16.98
N TYR A 416 -4.02 -19.27 -18.10
CA TYR A 416 -4.41 -18.14 -18.94
C TYR A 416 -4.92 -18.56 -20.32
N TYR A 417 -5.19 -19.85 -20.52
CA TYR A 417 -6.00 -20.32 -21.64
C TYR A 417 -7.46 -20.46 -21.19
N GLN A 418 -8.26 -19.41 -21.43
CA GLN A 418 -9.64 -19.32 -20.98
C GLN A 418 -10.59 -19.68 -22.10
N GLU A 419 -11.54 -20.60 -21.89
CA GLU A 419 -12.49 -21.01 -22.93
C GLU A 419 -13.34 -19.84 -23.44
N GLU A 420 -13.66 -18.91 -22.54
CA GLU A 420 -14.46 -17.69 -22.77
C GLU A 420 -13.70 -16.57 -23.48
N GLY A 421 -12.38 -16.71 -23.68
CA GLY A 421 -11.61 -15.71 -24.43
C GLY A 421 -11.97 -15.70 -25.92
N ASP A 422 -11.81 -14.56 -26.56
CA ASP A 422 -12.02 -14.35 -28.00
C ASP A 422 -10.71 -14.11 -28.76
N CYS A 423 -9.57 -14.03 -28.06
CA CYS A 423 -8.25 -13.84 -28.66
C CYS A 423 -7.27 -14.93 -28.19
N VAL A 424 -6.81 -15.76 -29.14
CA VAL A 424 -5.72 -16.73 -28.92
C VAL A 424 -4.38 -16.11 -29.33
N ILE A 425 -3.44 -16.06 -28.38
CA ILE A 425 -2.09 -15.50 -28.54
C ILE A 425 -1.07 -16.62 -28.36
N LEU A 426 -0.16 -16.78 -29.31
CA LEU A 426 0.96 -17.71 -29.25
C LEU A 426 2.22 -16.96 -28.83
N VAL A 427 2.80 -17.36 -27.70
CA VAL A 427 4.09 -16.87 -27.21
C VAL A 427 5.03 -18.06 -27.07
N ASP A 428 6.12 -18.05 -27.85
CA ASP A 428 7.01 -19.20 -28.03
C ASP A 428 6.21 -20.46 -28.48
N LYS A 429 6.02 -21.45 -27.60
CA LYS A 429 5.19 -22.65 -27.84
C LYS A 429 3.94 -22.73 -26.96
N THR A 430 3.57 -21.62 -26.32
CA THR A 430 2.46 -21.57 -25.37
C THR A 430 1.32 -20.73 -25.90
N LEU A 431 0.12 -21.32 -25.98
CA LEU A 431 -1.12 -20.63 -26.31
C LEU A 431 -1.74 -20.03 -25.06
N PHE A 432 -2.08 -18.75 -25.16
CA PHE A 432 -2.88 -18.00 -24.21
C PHE A 432 -4.20 -17.68 -24.87
N LYS A 433 -5.31 -17.71 -24.12
CA LYS A 433 -6.63 -17.36 -24.64
C LYS A 433 -7.28 -16.39 -23.65
N ILE A 434 -7.32 -15.11 -24.03
CA ILE A 434 -7.76 -14.00 -23.17
C ILE A 434 -8.73 -13.08 -23.91
N PRO A 435 -9.62 -12.37 -23.20
CA PRO A 435 -10.51 -11.40 -23.82
C PRO A 435 -9.74 -10.23 -24.48
N ARG A 436 -10.02 -9.95 -25.76
CA ARG A 436 -9.40 -8.90 -26.57
C ARG A 436 -9.52 -7.54 -25.91
N ILE A 437 -10.68 -7.26 -25.32
CA ILE A 437 -10.96 -6.00 -24.63
C ILE A 437 -9.98 -5.70 -23.48
N LEU A 438 -9.41 -6.71 -22.83
CA LEU A 438 -8.41 -6.50 -21.78
C LEU A 438 -7.10 -5.94 -22.36
N LEU A 439 -6.73 -6.37 -23.57
CA LEU A 439 -5.54 -5.92 -24.28
C LEU A 439 -5.75 -4.55 -24.89
N THR A 440 -6.81 -4.38 -25.69
CA THR A 440 -7.05 -3.14 -26.44
C THR A 440 -7.31 -1.96 -25.52
N ARG A 441 -8.07 -2.15 -24.44
CA ARG A 441 -8.44 -1.04 -23.55
C ARG A 441 -7.24 -0.32 -22.93
N ALA A 442 -6.13 -1.02 -22.74
CA ALA A 442 -4.99 -0.53 -21.98
C ALA A 442 -3.70 -0.39 -22.80
N SER A 443 -3.75 -0.74 -24.09
CA SER A 443 -2.62 -0.69 -25.01
C SER A 443 -3.07 -0.26 -26.39
N SER A 444 -2.59 0.91 -26.81
CA SER A 444 -2.69 1.40 -28.19
C SER A 444 -2.00 0.43 -29.16
N VAL A 445 -0.88 -0.17 -28.78
CA VAL A 445 -0.18 -1.15 -29.61
C VAL A 445 -1.08 -2.33 -29.96
N PHE A 446 -1.81 -2.87 -28.99
CA PHE A 446 -2.77 -3.94 -29.27
C PHE A 446 -3.99 -3.45 -30.07
N GLN A 447 -4.48 -2.23 -29.84
CA GLN A 447 -5.53 -1.63 -30.69
C GLN A 447 -5.07 -1.59 -32.16
N ASP A 448 -3.86 -1.11 -32.41
CA ASP A 448 -3.28 -1.04 -33.75
C ASP A 448 -3.10 -2.45 -34.33
N MET A 449 -2.54 -3.39 -33.57
CA MET A 449 -2.37 -4.79 -34.02
C MET A 449 -3.68 -5.44 -34.46
N PHE A 450 -4.82 -5.13 -33.82
CA PHE A 450 -6.12 -5.68 -34.19
C PHE A 450 -6.86 -4.89 -35.28
N THR A 451 -6.40 -3.69 -35.63
CA THR A 451 -7.02 -2.89 -36.72
C THR A 451 -6.31 -3.04 -38.06
N LEU A 452 -5.05 -3.52 -38.06
CA LEU A 452 -4.31 -3.76 -39.28
C LEU A 452 -5.03 -4.81 -40.17
N PRO A 453 -5.16 -4.54 -41.48
CA PRO A 453 -5.76 -5.49 -42.41
C PRO A 453 -4.93 -6.78 -42.42
N HIS A 454 -5.60 -7.90 -42.17
CA HIS A 454 -5.00 -9.22 -42.30
C HIS A 454 -4.93 -9.59 -43.78
N ASP A 455 -4.06 -10.53 -44.15
CA ASP A 455 -3.91 -10.99 -45.53
C ASP A 455 -5.28 -11.31 -46.15
N PRO A 456 -5.56 -10.85 -47.38
CA PRO A 456 -6.87 -11.01 -48.01
C PRO A 456 -7.25 -12.51 -48.07
N GLY A 457 -8.33 -12.88 -47.39
CA GLY A 457 -8.80 -14.27 -47.25
C GLY A 457 -8.62 -14.87 -45.84
N VAL A 458 -7.99 -14.14 -44.91
CA VAL A 458 -7.97 -14.50 -43.49
C VAL A 458 -9.03 -13.68 -42.77
N ASP A 459 -10.18 -14.29 -42.49
CA ASP A 459 -11.22 -13.63 -41.70
C ASP A 459 -10.65 -13.21 -40.33
N MET A 460 -10.93 -11.98 -39.91
CA MET A 460 -10.56 -11.46 -38.58
C MET A 460 -11.13 -12.30 -37.42
N GLU A 461 -12.13 -13.17 -37.70
CA GLU A 461 -12.63 -14.19 -36.78
C GLU A 461 -11.63 -15.32 -36.47
N SER A 462 -10.47 -15.35 -37.13
CA SER A 462 -9.52 -16.47 -37.00
C SER A 462 -8.47 -16.32 -35.89
N LEU A 463 -8.69 -15.53 -34.83
CA LEU A 463 -7.89 -15.57 -33.59
C LEU A 463 -8.15 -16.85 -32.76
N GLN A 464 -8.25 -17.99 -33.44
CA GLN A 464 -8.48 -19.32 -32.90
C GLN A 464 -7.16 -20.09 -32.79
N ASP A 465 -7.21 -21.27 -32.18
CA ASP A 465 -6.06 -22.16 -32.05
C ASP A 465 -5.37 -22.49 -33.38
N GLY A 466 -6.07 -22.44 -34.51
CA GLY A 466 -5.47 -22.69 -35.83
C GLY A 466 -4.61 -21.53 -36.36
N ASN A 467 -4.92 -20.30 -35.95
CA ASN A 467 -4.29 -19.07 -36.44
C ASN A 467 -4.11 -18.02 -35.31
N PRO A 468 -3.32 -18.33 -34.27
CA PRO A 468 -3.16 -17.44 -33.13
C PRO A 468 -2.32 -16.19 -33.48
N LEU A 469 -2.56 -15.08 -32.78
CA LEU A 469 -1.70 -13.89 -32.83
C LEU A 469 -0.34 -14.23 -32.23
N ARG A 470 0.73 -14.14 -33.02
CA ARG A 470 2.08 -14.55 -32.60
C ARG A 470 2.85 -13.38 -32.00
N LEU A 471 3.36 -13.55 -30.79
CA LEU A 471 4.25 -12.59 -30.14
C LEU A 471 5.63 -13.24 -29.87
N HIS A 472 6.68 -12.43 -29.99
CA HIS A 472 8.08 -12.86 -29.80
C HIS A 472 8.59 -12.60 -28.37
N ASP A 473 7.71 -12.64 -27.38
CA ASP A 473 8.07 -12.45 -25.97
C ASP A 473 8.42 -13.77 -25.28
N SER A 474 8.92 -13.66 -24.04
CA SER A 474 9.01 -14.83 -23.16
C SER A 474 7.63 -15.18 -22.60
N VAL A 475 7.41 -16.47 -22.35
CA VAL A 475 6.18 -16.99 -21.74
C VAL A 475 5.97 -16.36 -20.37
N GLU A 476 7.03 -16.17 -19.58
CA GLU A 476 6.99 -15.57 -18.24
C GLU A 476 6.55 -14.11 -18.27
N ASP A 477 7.01 -13.33 -19.24
CA ASP A 477 6.64 -11.93 -19.40
C ASP A 477 5.18 -11.78 -19.79
N PHE A 478 4.74 -12.56 -20.78
CA PHE A 478 3.35 -12.55 -21.18
C PHE A 478 2.43 -13.05 -20.06
N ARG A 479 2.85 -14.08 -19.30
CA ARG A 479 2.13 -14.54 -18.12
C ARG A 479 2.04 -13.46 -17.03
N ALA A 480 3.06 -12.61 -16.88
CA ALA A 480 3.02 -11.48 -15.96
C ALA A 480 2.03 -10.39 -16.42
N LEU A 481 1.95 -10.13 -17.74
CA LEU A 481 0.94 -9.24 -18.33
C LEU A 481 -0.47 -9.80 -18.13
N CYS A 482 -0.72 -11.07 -18.49
CA CYS A 482 -2.01 -11.71 -18.27
C CYS A 482 -2.41 -11.68 -16.79
N TRP A 483 -1.44 -11.90 -15.89
CA TRP A 483 -1.69 -11.71 -14.45
C TRP A 483 -2.17 -10.30 -14.15
N ALA A 484 -1.47 -9.25 -14.59
CA ALA A 484 -1.86 -7.87 -14.29
C ALA A 484 -3.24 -7.51 -14.86
N LEU A 485 -3.57 -8.01 -16.06
CA LEU A 485 -4.85 -7.80 -16.72
C LEU A 485 -6.03 -8.47 -16.01
N THR A 486 -5.78 -9.59 -15.33
CA THR A 486 -6.82 -10.37 -14.65
C THR A 486 -6.69 -10.34 -13.12
N ALA A 487 -5.75 -9.59 -12.57
CA ALA A 487 -5.45 -9.59 -11.15
C ALA A 487 -6.51 -8.82 -10.38
N PHE A 488 -6.90 -9.36 -9.24
CA PHE A 488 -7.85 -8.71 -8.36
C PHE A 488 -7.19 -7.62 -7.51
N PRO A 489 -7.96 -6.64 -7.02
CA PRO A 489 -7.43 -5.61 -6.14
C PRO A 489 -6.62 -6.16 -4.96
N ALA A 490 -7.09 -7.24 -4.32
CA ALA A 490 -6.38 -7.90 -3.22
C ALA A 490 -5.01 -8.46 -3.65
N GLU A 491 -4.89 -9.02 -4.85
CA GLU A 491 -3.64 -9.60 -5.35
C GLU A 491 -2.62 -8.50 -5.70
N ILE A 492 -3.11 -7.38 -6.25
CA ILE A 492 -2.33 -6.17 -6.51
C ILE A 492 -1.85 -5.56 -5.20
N SER A 493 -2.77 -5.35 -4.24
CA SER A 493 -2.44 -4.80 -2.92
C SER A 493 -1.47 -5.71 -2.15
N ALA A 494 -1.56 -7.03 -2.32
CA ALA A 494 -0.61 -7.96 -1.71
C ALA A 494 0.83 -7.77 -2.22
N GLN A 495 1.05 -7.15 -3.38
CA GLN A 495 2.41 -6.82 -3.85
C GLN A 495 3.05 -5.66 -3.08
N ASN A 496 2.28 -4.89 -2.29
CA ASN A 496 2.85 -3.88 -1.39
C ASN A 496 3.52 -4.49 -0.16
N ASP A 497 3.24 -5.76 0.14
CA ASP A 497 3.80 -6.49 1.27
C ASP A 497 5.15 -7.13 0.87
N PRO A 498 6.28 -6.73 1.50
CA PRO A 498 7.60 -7.27 1.18
C PRO A 498 7.72 -8.79 1.36
N SER A 499 6.86 -9.39 2.17
CA SER A 499 6.86 -10.85 2.41
C SER A 499 6.13 -11.64 1.32
N LYS A 500 5.26 -10.99 0.53
CA LYS A 500 4.40 -11.62 -0.48
C LYS A 500 4.71 -11.20 -1.91
N VAL A 501 5.47 -10.12 -2.08
CA VAL A 501 5.81 -9.58 -3.38
C VAL A 501 6.60 -10.59 -4.22
N LYS A 502 6.19 -10.75 -5.47
CA LYS A 502 6.89 -11.58 -6.47
C LYS A 502 7.73 -10.68 -7.37
N ILE A 503 8.92 -10.31 -6.90
CA ILE A 503 9.75 -9.28 -7.55
C ILE A 503 10.02 -9.56 -9.04
N ARG A 504 10.33 -10.81 -9.42
CA ARG A 504 10.56 -11.18 -10.83
C ARG A 504 9.32 -10.96 -11.70
N ARG A 505 8.12 -11.19 -11.16
CA ARG A 505 6.87 -10.89 -11.88
C ARG A 505 6.72 -9.39 -12.13
N LEU A 506 7.10 -8.55 -11.16
CA LEU A 506 7.09 -7.10 -11.34
C LEU A 506 8.12 -6.64 -12.39
N VAL A 507 9.30 -7.25 -12.44
CA VAL A 507 10.31 -6.98 -13.49
C VAL A 507 9.78 -7.37 -14.86
N SER A 508 9.22 -8.58 -14.98
CA SER A 508 8.57 -9.07 -16.20
C SER A 508 7.44 -8.14 -16.65
N LEU A 509 6.56 -7.74 -15.73
CA LEU A 509 5.47 -6.82 -16.02
C LEU A 509 5.98 -5.44 -16.44
N PHE A 510 6.95 -4.87 -15.72
CA PHE A 510 7.53 -3.56 -16.05
C PHE A 510 8.08 -3.53 -17.48
N HIS A 511 8.76 -4.61 -17.88
CA HIS A 511 9.33 -4.74 -19.22
C HIS A 511 8.26 -4.90 -20.31
N ILE A 512 7.35 -5.86 -20.18
CA ILE A 512 6.35 -6.12 -21.22
C ILE A 512 5.31 -4.99 -21.31
N ALA A 513 4.99 -4.34 -20.20
CA ALA A 513 4.10 -3.18 -20.18
C ALA A 513 4.72 -2.01 -20.95
N ASN A 514 6.03 -1.77 -20.82
CA ASN A 514 6.72 -0.76 -21.62
C ASN A 514 6.71 -1.10 -23.12
N LYS A 515 7.01 -2.35 -23.48
CA LYS A 515 7.03 -2.81 -24.87
C LYS A 515 5.68 -2.61 -25.58
N TYR A 516 4.59 -2.93 -24.90
CA TYR A 516 3.24 -2.85 -25.46
C TYR A 516 2.47 -1.59 -25.00
N GLN A 517 3.15 -0.59 -24.45
CA GLN A 517 2.54 0.69 -24.03
C GLN A 517 1.35 0.54 -23.06
N PHE A 518 1.40 -0.43 -22.15
CA PHE A 518 0.52 -0.47 -20.98
C PHE A 518 1.02 0.50 -19.91
N THR A 519 0.97 1.81 -20.21
CA THR A 519 1.58 2.89 -19.42
C THR A 519 1.22 2.85 -17.94
N GLU A 520 -0.03 2.48 -17.61
CA GLU A 520 -0.47 2.36 -16.21
C GLU A 520 0.22 1.20 -15.48
N PHE A 521 0.33 0.03 -16.10
CA PHE A 521 1.03 -1.13 -15.52
C PHE A 521 2.53 -0.90 -15.44
N GLU A 522 3.10 -0.25 -16.44
CA GLU A 522 4.50 0.16 -16.45
C GLU A 522 4.79 1.09 -15.28
N THR A 523 4.02 2.17 -15.14
CA THR A 523 4.19 3.15 -14.06
C THR A 523 4.06 2.47 -12.70
N TRP A 524 3.00 1.67 -12.51
CA TRP A 524 2.77 0.95 -11.25
C TRP A 524 3.91 -0.02 -10.91
N ALA A 525 4.32 -0.86 -11.86
CA ALA A 525 5.41 -1.80 -11.63
C ALA A 525 6.73 -1.08 -11.37
N GLY A 526 7.00 0.01 -12.09
CA GLY A 526 8.17 0.86 -11.90
C GLY A 526 8.20 1.51 -10.51
N ASP A 527 7.07 2.02 -10.02
CA ASP A 527 6.95 2.59 -8.68
C ASP A 527 7.13 1.54 -7.58
N MET A 528 6.60 0.33 -7.77
CA MET A 528 6.85 -0.79 -6.88
C MET A 528 8.33 -1.17 -6.84
N LEU A 529 8.96 -1.34 -8.00
CA LEU A 529 10.39 -1.62 -8.08
C LEU A 529 11.23 -0.51 -7.44
N LYS A 530 10.84 0.76 -7.63
CA LYS A 530 11.47 1.92 -7.00
C LYS A 530 11.35 1.87 -5.48
N GLN A 531 10.17 1.56 -4.95
CA GLN A 531 9.94 1.38 -3.51
C GLN A 531 10.81 0.26 -2.95
N PHE A 532 10.84 -0.91 -3.59
CA PHE A 532 11.63 -2.06 -3.12
C PHE A 532 13.14 -1.86 -3.27
N SER A 533 13.57 -1.05 -4.25
CA SER A 533 14.98 -0.69 -4.45
C SER A 533 15.49 0.37 -3.47
N SER A 534 14.59 1.03 -2.73
CA SER A 534 14.98 2.08 -1.78
C SER A 534 15.85 1.53 -0.63
N LEU A 535 16.71 2.39 -0.07
CA LEU A 535 17.66 2.03 1.01
C LEU A 535 17.00 1.66 2.35
N ASN A 536 15.67 1.59 2.41
CA ASN A 536 14.97 1.20 3.63
C ASN A 536 15.26 -0.28 3.95
N ILE A 537 15.78 -0.52 5.16
CA ILE A 537 16.20 -1.83 5.67
C ILE A 537 15.09 -2.87 5.49
N LYS A 538 13.81 -2.47 5.61
CA LYS A 538 12.65 -3.36 5.47
C LYS A 538 12.56 -4.00 4.07
N TYR A 539 12.98 -3.31 3.02
CA TYR A 539 12.81 -3.77 1.63
C TYR A 539 14.07 -4.40 1.02
N ARG A 540 15.23 -4.20 1.67
CA ARG A 540 16.54 -4.68 1.19
C ARG A 540 16.59 -6.19 0.84
N PRO A 541 15.93 -7.11 1.56
CA PRO A 541 15.96 -8.54 1.23
C PRO A 541 15.29 -8.86 -0.11
N VAL A 542 14.21 -8.16 -0.45
CA VAL A 542 13.40 -8.44 -1.65
C VAL A 542 14.19 -8.13 -2.91
N PHE A 543 14.73 -6.91 -3.00
CA PHE A 543 15.47 -6.46 -4.18
C PHE A 543 16.80 -7.20 -4.35
N SER A 544 17.28 -7.87 -3.28
CA SER A 544 18.46 -8.73 -3.35
C SER A 544 18.22 -10.04 -4.11
N GLN A 545 16.96 -10.42 -4.37
CA GLN A 545 16.59 -11.62 -5.14
C GLN A 545 16.65 -11.43 -6.66
N CYS A 546 16.72 -10.19 -7.15
CA CYS A 546 16.83 -9.89 -8.59
C CYS A 546 18.12 -10.51 -9.14
N THR A 547 18.10 -11.18 -10.27
CA THR A 547 19.30 -11.65 -10.99
C THR A 547 20.00 -10.49 -11.71
N ILE A 548 21.17 -10.73 -12.32
CA ILE A 548 21.81 -9.73 -13.19
C ILE A 548 20.94 -9.42 -14.41
N GLU A 549 20.30 -10.43 -15.00
CA GLU A 549 19.33 -10.23 -16.09
C GLU A 549 18.12 -9.40 -15.66
N ASP A 550 17.60 -9.61 -14.44
CA ASP A 550 16.54 -8.75 -13.90
C ASP A 550 17.02 -7.30 -13.79
N LEU A 551 18.25 -7.06 -13.31
CA LEU A 551 18.82 -5.70 -13.21
C LEU A 551 19.02 -5.05 -14.58
N LYS A 552 19.47 -5.81 -15.60
CA LYS A 552 19.56 -5.32 -16.99
C LYS A 552 18.20 -4.87 -17.51
N ARG A 553 17.18 -5.69 -17.32
CA ARG A 553 15.80 -5.39 -17.75
C ARG A 553 15.26 -4.14 -17.08
N ILE A 554 15.46 -3.99 -15.76
CA ILE A 554 15.04 -2.80 -15.03
C ILE A 554 15.82 -1.56 -15.49
N LEU A 555 17.12 -1.65 -15.72
CA LEU A 555 17.95 -0.54 -16.20
C LEU A 555 17.53 -0.08 -17.61
N LEU A 556 17.26 -1.03 -18.52
CA LEU A 556 16.81 -0.72 -19.88
C LEU A 556 15.49 0.07 -19.87
N VAL A 557 14.49 -0.43 -19.14
CA VAL A 557 13.16 0.21 -19.08
C VAL A 557 13.19 1.47 -18.21
N GLY A 558 13.97 1.47 -17.12
CA GLY A 558 14.18 2.66 -16.29
C GLY A 558 14.76 3.83 -17.09
N ARG A 559 15.53 3.54 -18.15
CA ARG A 559 16.11 4.53 -19.05
C ARG A 559 15.07 5.11 -20.00
N THR A 560 14.23 4.27 -20.60
CA THR A 560 13.14 4.72 -21.50
C THR A 560 12.09 5.54 -20.75
N THR A 561 11.81 5.18 -19.49
CA THR A 561 10.83 5.84 -18.61
C THR A 561 11.38 7.02 -17.82
N SER A 562 12.67 7.34 -17.95
CA SER A 562 13.35 8.41 -17.20
C SER A 562 13.25 8.30 -15.67
N ASN A 563 13.09 7.09 -15.12
CA ASN A 563 13.04 6.85 -13.67
C ASN A 563 14.45 6.81 -13.07
N ASN A 564 15.09 7.98 -12.97
CA ASN A 564 16.49 8.15 -12.55
C ASN A 564 16.80 7.54 -11.17
N GLN A 565 15.83 7.55 -10.25
CA GLN A 565 16.03 6.97 -8.92
C GLN A 565 16.09 5.44 -8.97
N LEU A 566 15.18 4.81 -9.74
CA LEU A 566 15.21 3.37 -9.95
C LEU A 566 16.50 2.95 -10.65
N LEU A 567 16.92 3.70 -11.69
CA LEU A 567 18.20 3.49 -12.38
C LEU A 567 19.40 3.51 -11.42
N ALA A 568 19.50 4.57 -10.61
CA ALA A 568 20.61 4.73 -9.68
C ALA A 568 20.64 3.62 -8.62
N ASN A 569 19.48 3.20 -8.12
CA ASN A 569 19.40 2.10 -7.14
C ASN A 569 19.77 0.75 -7.76
N CYS A 570 19.32 0.47 -8.99
CA CYS A 570 19.66 -0.76 -9.72
C CYS A 570 21.15 -0.83 -10.05
N ALA A 571 21.71 0.26 -10.58
CA ALA A 571 23.14 0.36 -10.88
C ALA A 571 23.97 0.18 -9.60
N ARG A 572 23.60 0.86 -8.50
CA ARG A 572 24.26 0.66 -7.20
C ARG A 572 24.18 -0.80 -6.76
N LYS A 573 23.02 -1.45 -6.88
CA LYS A 573 22.88 -2.87 -6.51
C LYS A 573 23.76 -3.80 -7.34
N TRP A 574 23.94 -3.52 -8.63
CA TRP A 574 24.85 -4.27 -9.47
C TRP A 574 26.32 -4.01 -9.08
N LEU A 575 26.69 -2.75 -8.85
CA LEU A 575 28.03 -2.37 -8.36
C LEU A 575 28.36 -3.07 -7.04
N ASP A 576 27.44 -3.07 -6.07
CA ASP A 576 27.59 -3.79 -4.80
C ASP A 576 27.88 -5.29 -5.05
N ARG A 577 27.29 -5.91 -6.07
CA ARG A 577 27.57 -7.31 -6.41
C ARG A 577 28.93 -7.49 -7.06
N LEU A 578 29.32 -6.61 -7.97
CA LEU A 578 30.68 -6.63 -8.55
C LEU A 578 31.75 -6.44 -7.47
N GLU A 579 31.44 -5.70 -6.41
CA GLU A 579 32.34 -5.54 -5.26
C GLU A 579 32.44 -6.79 -4.40
N ASN A 580 31.32 -7.45 -4.13
CA ASN A 580 31.29 -8.61 -3.23
C ASN A 580 31.53 -9.96 -3.93
N ASP A 581 31.42 -10.02 -5.25
CA ASP A 581 31.58 -11.24 -6.04
C ASP A 581 32.54 -11.00 -7.22
N ALA A 582 33.76 -11.53 -7.08
CA ALA A 582 34.82 -11.42 -8.08
C ALA A 582 34.53 -12.25 -9.35
N SER A 583 33.62 -13.22 -9.30
CA SER A 583 33.26 -14.05 -10.46
C SER A 583 32.44 -13.28 -11.51
N LEU A 584 31.78 -12.20 -11.09
CA LEU A 584 31.00 -11.36 -11.98
C LEU A 584 31.90 -10.51 -12.89
N SER A 585 31.59 -10.56 -14.18
CA SER A 585 32.33 -9.87 -15.24
C SER A 585 32.06 -8.36 -15.21
N THR A 586 33.11 -7.57 -14.94
CA THR A 586 33.08 -6.10 -15.09
C THR A 586 32.94 -5.70 -16.56
N LYS A 587 33.48 -6.51 -17.48
CA LYS A 587 33.32 -6.32 -18.91
C LYS A 587 31.85 -6.38 -19.33
N GLU A 588 31.12 -7.40 -18.90
CA GLU A 588 29.71 -7.56 -19.26
C GLU A 588 28.86 -6.39 -18.74
N ALA A 589 29.12 -5.95 -17.50
CA ALA A 589 28.46 -4.79 -16.93
C ALA A 589 28.79 -3.50 -17.72
N LEU A 590 30.05 -3.34 -18.15
CA LEU A 590 30.51 -2.18 -18.89
C LEU A 590 29.91 -2.13 -20.31
N ASP A 591 29.95 -3.23 -21.05
CA ASP A 591 29.37 -3.34 -22.39
C ASP A 591 27.86 -3.04 -22.34
N PHE A 592 27.16 -3.52 -21.30
CA PHE A 592 25.75 -3.20 -21.08
C PHE A 592 25.54 -1.72 -20.74
N ALA A 593 26.34 -1.14 -19.85
CA ALA A 593 26.24 0.27 -19.46
C ALA A 593 26.47 1.22 -20.67
N GLU A 594 27.41 0.89 -21.55
CA GLU A 594 27.66 1.60 -22.81
C GLU A 594 26.46 1.48 -23.76
N THR A 595 25.86 0.29 -23.86
CA THR A 595 24.67 0.03 -24.70
C THR A 595 23.49 0.92 -24.31
N ILE A 596 23.26 1.14 -23.01
CA ILE A 596 22.20 2.05 -22.51
C ILE A 596 22.69 3.50 -22.33
N SER A 597 23.97 3.76 -22.64
CA SER A 597 24.66 5.04 -22.49
C SER A 597 24.50 5.66 -21.09
N TYR A 598 24.67 4.85 -20.05
CA TYR A 598 24.51 5.28 -18.66
C TYR A 598 25.84 5.60 -17.98
N ARG A 599 26.40 6.78 -18.33
CA ARG A 599 27.72 7.27 -17.87
C ARG A 599 28.01 7.09 -16.38
N TYR A 600 27.03 7.36 -15.52
CA TYR A 600 27.19 7.21 -14.07
C TYR A 600 27.56 5.76 -13.70
N PHE A 601 26.88 4.79 -14.31
CA PHE A 601 27.16 3.37 -14.09
C PHE A 601 28.51 2.97 -14.71
N GLU A 602 28.79 3.40 -15.94
CA GLU A 602 30.09 3.18 -16.61
C GLU A 602 31.28 3.63 -15.76
N GLY A 603 31.26 4.89 -15.28
CA GLY A 603 32.32 5.46 -14.45
C GLY A 603 32.58 4.66 -13.18
N HIS A 604 31.51 4.19 -12.52
CA HIS A 604 31.65 3.37 -11.33
C HIS A 604 32.09 1.93 -11.62
N ILE A 605 31.77 1.35 -12.78
CA ILE A 605 32.31 0.05 -13.20
C ILE A 605 33.81 0.15 -13.44
N TYR A 606 34.28 1.20 -14.13
CA TYR A 606 35.72 1.44 -14.27
C TYR A 606 36.41 1.61 -12.92
N TYR A 607 35.80 2.38 -12.00
CA TYR A 607 36.34 2.53 -10.64
C TYR A 607 36.42 1.19 -9.90
N GLN A 608 35.42 0.33 -10.06
CA GLN A 608 35.42 -1.01 -9.48
C GLN A 608 36.53 -1.89 -10.06
N GLU A 609 36.81 -1.76 -11.36
CA GLU A 609 37.92 -2.46 -11.99
C GLU A 609 39.28 -1.94 -11.49
N VAL A 610 39.44 -0.63 -11.34
CA VAL A 610 40.63 -0.03 -10.70
C VAL A 610 40.87 -0.65 -9.33
N LYS A 611 39.83 -0.79 -8.50
CA LYS A 611 39.91 -1.47 -7.18
C LYS A 611 40.37 -2.92 -7.29
N ARG A 612 39.91 -3.67 -8.31
CA ARG A 612 40.29 -5.08 -8.52
C ARG A 612 41.75 -5.25 -8.93
N MET A 613 42.33 -4.28 -9.63
CA MET A 613 43.71 -4.37 -10.14
C MET A 613 44.79 -4.35 -9.06
N LYS A 614 44.48 -3.85 -7.85
CA LYS A 614 45.41 -3.78 -6.70
C LYS A 614 46.79 -3.17 -7.05
N VAL A 615 46.86 -2.23 -8.00
CA VAL A 615 48.11 -1.58 -8.40
C VAL A 615 48.64 -0.71 -7.25
N PRO A 616 49.90 -0.85 -6.81
CA PRO A 616 50.46 0.03 -5.80
C PRO A 616 50.61 1.46 -6.35
N LEU A 617 50.18 2.46 -5.59
CA LEU A 617 50.20 3.87 -6.00
C LEU A 617 51.61 4.47 -6.14
N HIS A 618 52.62 3.86 -5.52
CA HIS A 618 53.92 4.49 -5.30
C HIS A 618 55.09 3.90 -6.12
N THR A 619 54.87 2.81 -6.85
CA THR A 619 55.98 2.04 -7.42
C THR A 619 56.03 1.97 -8.93
N VAL A 620 55.09 2.58 -9.66
CA VAL A 620 54.96 2.29 -11.09
C VAL A 620 55.29 3.51 -11.95
N ASP A 621 56.39 3.40 -12.68
CA ASP A 621 56.63 4.15 -13.90
C ASP A 621 55.39 3.97 -14.80
N PRO A 622 54.70 5.04 -15.22
CA PRO A 622 53.46 4.97 -16.00
C PRO A 622 53.55 4.06 -17.24
N THR A 623 54.76 3.88 -17.76
CA THR A 623 55.05 3.05 -18.95
C THR A 623 55.08 1.55 -18.68
N THR A 624 55.12 1.12 -17.40
CA THR A 624 55.34 -0.29 -17.01
C THR A 624 54.11 -0.99 -16.43
N ILE A 625 52.97 -0.30 -16.29
CA ILE A 625 51.75 -0.92 -15.73
C ILE A 625 51.14 -1.89 -16.77
N ALA A 626 51.47 -3.17 -16.63
CA ALA A 626 50.76 -4.26 -17.28
C ALA A 626 49.45 -4.53 -16.52
N PHE A 627 48.31 -4.12 -17.08
CA PHE A 627 47.01 -4.43 -16.48
C PHE A 627 46.60 -5.88 -16.77
N PRO A 628 45.81 -6.50 -15.87
CA PRO A 628 45.28 -7.84 -16.09
C PRO A 628 44.44 -7.89 -17.37
N GLN A 629 44.48 -9.03 -18.07
CA GLN A 629 43.62 -9.28 -19.22
C GLN A 629 42.16 -9.39 -18.76
N ASN A 630 41.47 -8.26 -18.68
CA ASN A 630 40.06 -8.15 -18.28
C ASN A 630 39.09 -8.24 -19.46
N GLY A 631 39.60 -8.50 -20.67
CA GLY A 631 38.82 -8.59 -21.90
C GLY A 631 38.26 -7.26 -22.40
N PHE A 632 38.68 -6.13 -21.82
CA PHE A 632 38.21 -4.82 -22.27
C PHE A 632 38.67 -4.54 -23.70
N SER A 633 37.87 -3.80 -24.46
CA SER A 633 38.31 -3.27 -25.75
C SER A 633 39.47 -2.30 -25.55
N GLU A 634 40.22 -2.01 -26.62
CA GLU A 634 41.31 -1.02 -26.57
C GLU A 634 40.82 0.35 -26.09
N ALA A 635 39.65 0.80 -26.56
CA ALA A 635 39.04 2.06 -26.13
C ALA A 635 38.64 2.05 -24.65
N GLN A 636 38.05 0.96 -24.15
CA GLN A 636 37.71 0.80 -22.73
C GLN A 636 38.97 0.79 -21.86
N THR A 637 40.02 0.10 -22.32
CA THR A 637 41.32 0.04 -21.67
C THR A 637 41.96 1.44 -21.57
N LEU A 638 41.96 2.22 -22.65
CA LEU A 638 42.46 3.60 -22.63
C LEU A 638 41.69 4.51 -21.65
N ARG A 639 40.35 4.38 -21.56
CA ARG A 639 39.54 5.13 -20.58
C ARG A 639 39.88 4.75 -19.15
N LEU A 640 40.10 3.46 -18.89
CA LEU A 640 40.53 2.93 -17.60
C LEU A 640 41.91 3.48 -17.20
N TYR A 641 42.88 3.49 -18.12
CA TYR A 641 44.20 4.13 -17.91
C TYR A 641 44.07 5.61 -17.57
N ARG A 642 43.29 6.36 -18.37
CA ARG A 642 43.05 7.78 -18.16
C ARG A 642 42.45 8.05 -16.78
N GLY A 643 41.39 7.32 -16.42
CA GLY A 643 40.72 7.52 -15.15
C GLY A 643 41.58 7.12 -13.97
N PHE A 644 42.35 6.02 -14.06
CA PHE A 644 43.34 5.66 -13.04
C PHE A 644 44.34 6.78 -12.78
N TRP A 645 44.90 7.38 -13.84
CA TRP A 645 45.87 8.46 -13.72
C TRP A 645 45.25 9.73 -13.11
N LEU A 646 44.09 10.17 -13.62
CA LEU A 646 43.40 11.35 -13.10
C LEU A 646 42.94 11.18 -11.66
N LEU A 647 42.46 9.99 -11.29
CA LEU A 647 42.12 9.67 -9.92
C LEU A 647 43.35 9.67 -9.02
N SER A 648 44.46 9.05 -9.45
CA SER A 648 45.72 9.05 -8.68
C SER A 648 46.24 10.48 -8.43
N ALA A 649 46.22 11.33 -9.45
CA ALA A 649 46.59 12.74 -9.31
C ALA A 649 45.64 13.50 -8.36
N PHE A 650 44.34 13.23 -8.45
CA PHE A 650 43.35 13.79 -7.54
C PHE A 650 43.58 13.33 -6.10
N TRP A 651 43.93 12.06 -5.88
CA TRP A 651 44.21 11.51 -4.56
C TRP A 651 45.45 12.13 -3.92
N GLU A 652 46.52 12.32 -4.69
CA GLU A 652 47.69 13.06 -4.22
C GLU A 652 47.35 14.51 -3.83
N SER A 653 46.39 15.13 -4.51
CA SER A 653 45.90 16.46 -4.13
C SER A 653 45.13 16.44 -2.80
N LEU A 654 44.36 15.38 -2.52
CA LEU A 654 43.59 15.23 -1.27
C LEU A 654 44.46 14.92 -0.05
N ARG A 655 45.62 14.29 -0.23
CA ARG A 655 46.59 14.10 0.85
C ARG A 655 47.09 15.43 1.42
N LYS A 656 47.02 16.51 0.63
CA LYS A 656 47.27 17.87 1.12
C LYS A 656 46.02 18.38 1.86
N PRO A 657 46.13 18.75 3.14
CA PRO A 657 44.99 19.19 3.94
C PRO A 657 44.37 20.48 3.37
N PRO A 658 43.04 20.62 3.35
CA PRO A 658 42.35 21.82 2.84
C PRO A 658 42.40 23.02 3.80
N ILE A 659 43.47 23.17 4.60
CA ILE A 659 43.58 24.20 5.65
C ILE A 659 43.80 25.57 5.03
N GLN A 660 42.89 26.50 5.28
CA GLN A 660 43.10 27.93 5.06
C GLN A 660 43.96 28.51 6.19
N GLN A 661 44.87 29.44 5.88
CA GLN A 661 45.92 29.92 6.79
C GLN A 661 45.43 30.64 8.07
N ASN A 662 44.13 30.88 8.24
CA ASN A 662 43.59 31.78 9.28
C ASN A 662 42.94 31.06 10.49
N ASP A 663 42.98 29.73 10.57
CA ASP A 663 42.38 29.00 11.70
C ASP A 663 43.31 28.91 12.91
N GLN A 664 42.75 28.97 14.13
CA GLN A 664 43.45 28.94 15.41
C GLN A 664 44.50 27.80 15.51
N GLN A 665 45.65 28.10 16.11
CA GLN A 665 46.86 27.26 16.08
C GLN A 665 46.67 25.85 16.70
N ASP A 666 45.84 25.73 17.73
CA ASP A 666 45.54 24.43 18.37
C ASP A 666 44.69 23.52 17.48
N HIS A 667 43.78 24.11 16.70
CA HIS A 667 42.92 23.40 15.76
C HIS A 667 43.72 22.86 14.56
N LYS A 668 44.69 23.65 14.09
CA LYS A 668 45.58 23.29 12.99
C LYS A 668 46.35 22.00 13.26
N THR A 669 46.66 21.66 14.51
CA THR A 669 47.48 20.49 14.84
C THR A 669 46.64 19.21 14.89
N ASN A 670 45.54 19.19 15.65
CA ASN A 670 44.75 17.97 15.84
C ASN A 670 43.99 17.55 14.58
N CYS A 671 43.33 18.48 13.88
CA CYS A 671 42.58 18.12 12.67
C CYS A 671 43.48 17.78 11.49
N LEU A 672 44.67 18.39 11.42
CA LEU A 672 45.70 18.01 10.46
C LEU A 672 46.21 16.61 10.73
N GLN A 673 46.50 16.28 11.99
CA GLN A 673 46.92 14.93 12.38
C GLN A 673 45.85 13.88 12.10
N GLU A 674 44.57 14.17 12.35
CA GLU A 674 43.47 13.28 11.99
C GLU A 674 43.33 13.11 10.47
N TRP A 675 43.43 14.20 9.69
CA TRP A 675 43.43 14.14 8.22
C TRP A 675 44.60 13.33 7.67
N GLN A 676 45.83 13.59 8.14
CA GLN A 676 47.02 12.84 7.75
C GLN A 676 46.97 11.39 8.22
N GLY A 677 46.48 11.15 9.43
CA GLY A 677 46.31 9.84 10.03
C GLY A 677 45.29 8.98 9.27
N MET A 678 44.24 9.60 8.73
CA MET A 678 43.26 8.94 7.87
C MET A 678 43.92 8.32 6.64
N TRP A 679 44.83 9.03 5.98
CA TRP A 679 45.55 8.52 4.80
C TRP A 679 46.65 7.52 5.19
N SER A 680 47.34 7.74 6.32
CA SER A 680 48.47 6.92 6.75
C SER A 680 48.09 5.51 7.23
N ARG A 681 46.86 5.33 7.75
CA ARG A 681 46.38 4.03 8.26
C ARG A 681 46.17 2.99 7.16
N ASP A 682 45.78 3.42 5.96
CA ASP A 682 45.54 2.52 4.82
C ASP A 682 46.80 2.27 3.97
N ASP A 683 47.77 3.19 3.96
CA ASP A 683 49.05 3.00 3.26
C ASP A 683 49.83 1.78 3.79
N GLN A 684 49.63 1.37 5.05
CA GLN A 684 50.34 0.24 5.67
C GLN A 684 49.92 -1.13 5.11
N ASN A 685 48.74 -1.25 4.51
CA ASN A 685 48.24 -2.52 3.97
C ASN A 685 48.68 -2.79 2.53
N ASN A 686 49.39 -1.85 1.88
CA ASN A 686 49.92 -1.99 0.52
C ASN A 686 48.86 -2.35 -0.55
N THR A 687 47.58 -2.22 -0.21
CA THR A 687 46.44 -2.39 -1.11
C THR A 687 46.04 -1.03 -1.66
N LEU A 688 45.61 -0.98 -2.93
CA LEU A 688 45.09 0.23 -3.55
C LEU A 688 44.14 0.95 -2.59
N LEU A 689 44.50 2.19 -2.27
CA LEU A 689 43.73 3.06 -1.40
C LEU A 689 42.32 3.22 -2.01
N ASP A 690 41.26 3.18 -1.19
CA ASP A 690 39.88 3.44 -1.61
C ASP A 690 39.40 4.78 -1.01
N PRO A 691 39.70 5.92 -1.67
CA PRO A 691 39.35 7.23 -1.13
C PRO A 691 37.87 7.43 -0.91
N LEU A 692 37.00 6.80 -1.71
CA LEU A 692 35.56 6.90 -1.48
C LEU A 692 35.18 6.25 -0.14
N LYS A 693 35.69 5.05 0.12
CA LYS A 693 35.47 4.36 1.40
C LYS A 693 36.09 5.11 2.58
N ILE A 694 37.29 5.67 2.42
CA ILE A 694 37.97 6.45 3.46
C ILE A 694 37.18 7.72 3.78
N LEU A 695 36.84 8.51 2.77
CA LEU A 695 36.07 9.75 2.94
C LEU A 695 34.68 9.48 3.53
N LEU A 696 34.03 8.38 3.13
CA LEU A 696 32.74 7.95 3.67
C LEU A 696 32.85 7.51 5.13
N THR A 697 33.86 6.69 5.45
CA THR A 697 34.11 6.24 6.83
C THR A 697 34.39 7.43 7.74
N PHE A 698 35.18 8.39 7.26
CA PHE A 698 35.48 9.61 7.98
C PHE A 698 34.25 10.49 8.19
N SER A 699 33.44 10.70 7.14
CA SER A 699 32.20 11.50 7.24
C SER A 699 31.15 10.86 8.15
N GLN A 700 31.11 9.53 8.25
CA GLN A 700 30.19 8.77 9.09
C GLN A 700 30.71 8.49 10.51
N SER A 701 31.99 8.73 10.77
CA SER A 701 32.57 8.49 12.10
C SER A 701 31.82 9.29 13.17
N LYS A 702 31.22 8.60 14.15
CA LYS A 702 30.53 9.25 15.28
C LYS A 702 31.52 10.13 16.04
N ASP A 703 31.05 11.22 16.63
CA ASP A 703 31.84 12.15 17.47
C ASP A 703 32.46 11.51 18.74
N GLN A 704 32.42 10.19 18.87
CA GLN A 704 32.96 9.46 20.02
C GLN A 704 34.48 9.63 20.16
N ALA A 705 35.22 9.96 19.09
CA ALA A 705 36.62 10.36 19.18
C ALA A 705 36.80 11.78 19.76
N LEU A 706 35.84 12.69 19.56
CA LEU A 706 35.88 14.08 20.03
C LEU A 706 35.43 14.25 21.49
N ASN A 707 34.76 13.26 22.09
CA ASN A 707 34.38 13.28 23.51
C ASN A 707 35.56 13.05 24.49
N ARG A 708 36.75 12.65 24.01
CA ARG A 708 37.93 12.50 24.86
C ARG A 708 38.65 13.82 25.13
N SER A 709 38.37 14.86 24.35
CA SER A 709 38.77 16.24 24.63
C SER A 709 37.62 16.98 25.29
N ARG A 710 37.73 17.23 26.61
CA ARG A 710 36.77 18.02 27.41
C ARG A 710 36.58 19.49 26.96
N ALA A 711 37.22 19.90 25.87
CA ALA A 711 37.11 21.23 25.28
C ALA A 711 36.64 21.11 23.83
N GLY A 712 35.36 21.42 23.61
CA GLY A 712 34.85 21.86 22.31
C GLY A 712 34.63 20.78 21.27
N VAL A 713 33.37 20.65 20.85
CA VAL A 713 33.03 20.29 19.47
C VAL A 713 33.92 21.13 18.55
N CYS A 714 34.87 20.50 17.88
CA CYS A 714 35.65 21.18 16.86
C CYS A 714 34.66 21.78 15.85
N GLY A 715 34.49 23.10 15.82
CA GLY A 715 33.62 23.81 14.85
C GLY A 715 34.09 23.69 13.40
N CYS A 716 35.05 22.81 13.17
CA CYS A 716 35.74 22.61 11.94
C CYS A 716 34.88 21.82 10.98
N LYS A 717 34.67 22.42 9.82
CA LYS A 717 33.88 21.86 8.73
C LYS A 717 34.58 20.69 8.05
N PHE A 718 35.56 20.00 8.68
CA PHE A 718 36.32 18.91 8.06
C PHE A 718 35.45 17.71 7.70
N LYS A 719 34.54 17.27 8.59
CA LYS A 719 33.59 16.20 8.25
C LYS A 719 32.66 16.62 7.11
N GLN A 720 32.15 17.85 7.17
CA GLN A 720 31.34 18.44 6.09
C GLN A 720 32.13 18.56 4.78
N HIS A 721 33.42 18.86 4.86
CA HIS A 721 34.31 18.99 3.72
C HIS A 721 34.64 17.62 3.11
N ALA A 722 34.93 16.61 3.93
CA ALA A 722 35.10 15.23 3.49
C ALA A 722 33.83 14.69 2.85
N ASP A 723 32.65 14.94 3.44
CA ASP A 723 31.36 14.60 2.84
C ASP A 723 31.13 15.36 1.52
N THR A 724 31.50 16.65 1.45
CA THR A 724 31.43 17.45 0.22
C THR A 724 32.34 16.90 -0.86
N ILE A 725 33.60 16.54 -0.54
CA ILE A 725 34.54 15.91 -1.46
C ILE A 725 33.99 14.55 -1.91
N TYR A 726 33.52 13.72 -0.98
CA TYR A 726 32.93 12.41 -1.27
C TYR A 726 31.78 12.55 -2.28
N ARG A 727 30.81 13.43 -2.02
CA ARG A 727 29.67 13.64 -2.92
C ARG A 727 30.10 14.14 -4.29
N LYS A 728 31.07 15.07 -4.34
CA LYS A 728 31.61 15.59 -5.61
C LYS A 728 32.34 14.51 -6.41
N LEU A 729 33.23 13.76 -5.76
CA LEU A 729 33.97 12.67 -6.39
C LEU A 729 33.02 11.57 -6.88
N TYR A 730 32.05 11.18 -6.04
CA TYR A 730 31.07 10.16 -6.38
C TYR A 730 30.22 10.58 -7.58
N ALA A 731 29.74 11.82 -7.61
CA ALA A 731 28.97 12.35 -8.74
C ALA A 731 29.80 12.53 -10.02
N ALA A 732 31.07 12.93 -9.90
CA ALA A 732 31.97 13.18 -11.02
C ALA A 732 32.75 11.94 -11.48
N MET A 733 32.49 10.75 -10.91
CA MET A 733 33.29 9.55 -11.19
C MET A 733 33.40 9.26 -12.69
N ALA A 734 32.29 9.38 -13.41
CA ALA A 734 32.25 9.21 -14.86
C ALA A 734 33.19 10.16 -15.62
N ASP A 735 33.39 11.38 -15.14
CA ASP A 735 34.20 12.40 -15.84
C ASP A 735 35.70 12.09 -15.78
N TYR A 736 36.16 11.36 -14.76
CA TYR A 736 37.55 10.89 -14.69
C TYR A 736 37.86 9.88 -15.79
N PHE A 737 36.93 8.96 -16.08
CA PHE A 737 37.15 7.91 -17.09
C PHE A 737 36.74 8.35 -18.49
N LEU A 738 35.61 9.05 -18.61
CA LEU A 738 34.97 9.36 -19.89
C LEU A 738 35.19 10.82 -20.33
N GLY A 739 35.89 11.63 -19.53
CA GLY A 739 36.08 13.07 -19.74
C GLY A 739 34.80 13.88 -19.43
N PRO A 740 34.88 15.16 -19.04
CA PRO A 740 33.68 15.92 -18.68
C PRO A 740 32.71 16.01 -19.86
N LEU A 741 31.40 15.91 -19.58
CA LEU A 741 30.38 16.25 -20.57
C LEU A 741 30.66 17.68 -21.05
N HIS A 742 30.77 17.87 -22.37
CA HIS A 742 30.79 19.20 -22.96
C HIS A 742 29.48 19.88 -22.56
N ARG A 743 29.54 20.70 -21.51
CA ARG A 743 28.46 21.64 -21.24
C ARG A 743 28.46 22.57 -22.44
N PRO A 744 27.36 22.65 -23.22
CA PRO A 744 27.29 23.68 -24.24
C PRO A 744 27.66 24.99 -23.54
N SER A 745 28.70 25.66 -24.03
CA SER A 745 29.12 26.95 -23.50
C SER A 745 27.86 27.78 -23.36
N ALA A 746 27.56 28.25 -22.14
CA ALA A 746 26.39 29.08 -21.90
C ALA A 746 26.35 30.12 -23.03
N PRO A 747 25.21 30.27 -23.74
CA PRO A 747 25.15 31.23 -24.84
C PRO A 747 25.73 32.55 -24.32
N PRO A 748 26.65 33.19 -25.06
CA PRO A 748 27.23 34.45 -24.60
C PRO A 748 26.06 35.35 -24.23
N ASN A 749 26.07 35.90 -23.02
CA ASN A 749 24.99 36.78 -22.54
C ASN A 749 24.76 37.87 -23.61
N VAL A 750 23.65 37.76 -24.34
CA VAL A 750 23.15 38.78 -25.28
C VAL A 750 22.16 39.65 -24.52
#